data_AF-A0A7J6H2P4-F1
#
_entry.id   AF-A0A7J6H2P4-F1
#
_cell.length_a   1.000
_cell.length_b   1.000
_cell.length_c   1.000
_cell.angle_alpha   90.00
_cell.angle_beta   90.00
_cell.angle_gamma   90.00
#
_symmetry.space_group_name_H-M   'P 1'
#
loop_
_entity.id
_entity.type
_entity.pdbx_description
1 polymer ?
#
loop_
_entity_poly.entity_id
_entity_poly.type
_entity_poly.pdbx_seq_one_letter_code
_entity_poly.pdbx_strand_id
1 'polypeptide(L)'
;MLALLSSFSCRPITNLQRPLRLLLLQPISIHTHLNLNPNPNPNPHSFLPLMAFSTGSPSPTQSPQLTKRVGTHNGSFHCDEALGCFMIRLTDKFSNAEIVRSRDPQVLESLDAVLDVGGVYDPSQDRYDHHQKGFQEVFGHGFSTKLSSAGLVYKHFGKEIIAKELQVNEEHPDVFRLFLAIYKSFMEAIDAVDNGINQYDTDQPARYVNNTHLSSRVGRLNLDWIDLDQSPAKENEAFQKAMALAGGEFLDSLRFHAKSWLPARSIVMECLSARWDIDPTGEIMVLDRFCPWKLHLFELEVELKINPSIKYVLYQDERAKQWRVQAVAVSPDRFESRKALALQWRGLRDEELSEATGIPGCVSSDKDSSFIHFIGPTMAAAAAMAISFTPHNPFSKLPISLTRSLLPITPKPFSLKTLNPRKTLKFITKSKSSDLDNALQLTFHSPNPLSPNLKSRLHAGETLYGLFLLSLSPTLAEIAGLSGYDFVVVDMEHGPGGIPEALNCLRALAATQTPAIIRLPETNPTWAKKALDLGPQGIMFPMIDSPEEAAKAVSYCRFPPAGIRGTAHTVVRASCYGIDEGYFSNFADELLIMCQVESEEGAKKAGEISAVDGVDCVQMGPLDLSASMGYLWDPGHKKVREMLRMAERGVLETTAAGAASDGGAVAGGFLAGFAMPHDSPEQLKSRGYHMVSGAVDVGCLGAAVDDVRKFKMSLINGSDDELDHGKDSDEKYWSE
;
A
#
# COMPACT_ATOMS: atom_id res chain seq x y z
N MET A 1 -50.79 38.11 -25.60
CA MET A 1 -52.04 37.97 -26.39
C MET A 1 -52.76 36.73 -25.87
N LEU A 2 -53.77 36.96 -25.02
CA LEU A 2 -54.92 36.12 -24.61
C LEU A 2 -54.72 34.67 -24.08
N ALA A 3 -54.73 34.57 -22.73
CA ALA A 3 -55.71 33.92 -21.81
C ALA A 3 -56.16 32.44 -22.08
N LEU A 4 -56.22 31.51 -21.10
CA LEU A 4 -57.14 31.45 -19.94
C LEU A 4 -56.85 30.18 -19.08
N LEU A 5 -56.77 30.35 -17.75
CA LEU A 5 -57.42 29.64 -16.60
C LEU A 5 -57.76 28.12 -16.70
N SER A 6 -57.82 27.27 -15.65
CA SER A 6 -57.42 27.21 -14.23
C SER A 6 -58.01 25.91 -13.62
N SER A 7 -57.36 25.32 -12.61
CA SER A 7 -57.90 24.56 -11.44
C SER A 7 -58.74 23.27 -11.62
N PHE A 8 -58.34 22.15 -10.97
CA PHE A 8 -58.93 21.61 -9.71
C PHE A 8 -58.32 20.24 -9.30
N SER A 9 -58.29 20.00 -7.98
CA SER A 9 -57.83 18.80 -7.25
C SER A 9 -59.00 17.89 -6.84
N CYS A 10 -58.82 16.55 -6.77
CA CYS A 10 -59.23 15.66 -5.65
C CYS A 10 -58.96 14.16 -5.88
N ARG A 11 -58.77 13.42 -4.77
CA ARG A 11 -58.45 11.98 -4.57
C ARG A 11 -59.66 11.01 -4.78
N PRO A 12 -59.70 9.76 -4.21
CA PRO A 12 -59.11 8.47 -4.62
C PRO A 12 -60.16 7.33 -4.73
N ILE A 13 -59.80 6.10 -5.15
CA ILE A 13 -60.62 4.89 -4.88
C ILE A 13 -59.73 3.72 -4.41
N THR A 14 -60.11 3.16 -3.27
CA THR A 14 -59.55 2.01 -2.56
C THR A 14 -60.18 0.68 -2.97
N ASN A 15 -59.42 -0.41 -2.72
CA ASN A 15 -59.82 -1.79 -2.41
C ASN A 15 -60.38 -2.70 -3.51
N LEU A 16 -59.65 -3.79 -3.78
CA LEU A 16 -60.22 -5.14 -3.78
C LEU A 16 -59.16 -6.21 -3.47
N GLN A 17 -59.38 -6.92 -2.36
CA GLN A 17 -58.68 -8.13 -1.92
C GLN A 17 -59.03 -9.33 -2.82
N ARG A 18 -58.10 -10.29 -2.99
CA ARG A 18 -58.25 -11.73 -2.63
C ARG A 18 -57.01 -12.58 -3.04
N PRO A 19 -56.83 -13.80 -2.49
CA PRO A 19 -55.55 -14.30 -2.00
C PRO A 19 -54.94 -15.41 -2.87
N LEU A 20 -53.64 -15.71 -2.68
CA LEU A 20 -53.03 -16.97 -3.12
C LEU A 20 -52.41 -17.74 -1.96
N ARG A 21 -52.70 -19.05 -1.99
CA ARG A 21 -52.48 -20.07 -0.96
C ARG A 21 -51.01 -20.35 -0.67
N LEU A 22 -50.75 -20.55 0.63
CA LEU A 22 -49.57 -21.19 1.21
C LEU A 22 -49.45 -22.64 0.72
N LEU A 23 -48.27 -23.01 0.21
CA LEU A 23 -47.81 -24.41 0.12
C LEU A 23 -46.67 -24.57 1.11
N LEU A 24 -46.97 -25.25 2.23
CA LEU A 24 -46.00 -25.70 3.22
C LEU A 24 -45.21 -26.88 2.65
N LEU A 25 -43.89 -26.75 2.56
CA LEU A 25 -42.97 -27.88 2.46
C LEU A 25 -42.11 -27.90 3.73
N GLN A 26 -42.12 -29.06 4.40
CA GLN A 26 -41.39 -29.36 5.63
C GLN A 26 -39.87 -29.44 5.37
N PRO A 27 -39.02 -29.21 6.39
CA PRO A 27 -37.58 -29.27 6.24
C PRO A 27 -37.06 -30.72 6.15
N ILE A 28 -36.27 -30.99 5.12
CA ILE A 28 -35.45 -32.20 5.00
C ILE A 28 -34.18 -31.96 5.82
N SER A 29 -33.97 -32.77 6.87
CA SER A 29 -32.68 -32.88 7.53
C SER A 29 -31.70 -33.61 6.62
N ILE A 30 -30.60 -32.96 6.24
CA ILE A 30 -29.43 -33.62 5.68
C ILE A 30 -28.30 -33.45 6.70
N HIS A 31 -28.05 -34.52 7.45
CA HIS A 31 -26.80 -34.73 8.14
C HIS A 31 -25.73 -35.08 7.11
N THR A 32 -24.77 -34.19 6.88
CA THR A 32 -23.49 -34.55 6.27
C THR A 32 -22.39 -34.36 7.31
N HIS A 33 -21.95 -35.49 7.86
CA HIS A 33 -20.68 -35.64 8.56
C HIS A 33 -19.54 -35.36 7.57
N LEU A 34 -18.81 -34.26 7.74
CA LEU A 34 -17.48 -34.11 7.17
C LEU A 34 -16.46 -34.63 8.18
N ASN A 35 -15.87 -35.77 7.84
CA ASN A 35 -14.72 -36.37 8.50
C ASN A 35 -13.53 -35.39 8.41
N LEU A 36 -13.18 -34.77 9.53
CA LEU A 36 -11.89 -34.11 9.70
C LEU A 36 -10.86 -35.16 10.10
N ASN A 37 -9.98 -35.52 9.17
CA ASN A 37 -8.76 -36.25 9.46
C ASN A 37 -7.59 -35.25 9.37
N PRO A 38 -6.78 -35.03 10.41
CA PRO A 38 -5.67 -34.10 10.36
C PRO A 38 -4.43 -34.83 9.85
N ASN A 39 -3.82 -34.32 8.79
CA ASN A 39 -2.41 -34.61 8.50
C ASN A 39 -1.66 -33.28 8.33
N PRO A 40 -0.45 -33.12 8.89
CA PRO A 40 0.18 -31.83 9.07
C PRO A 40 1.09 -31.45 7.89
N ASN A 41 1.18 -30.13 7.64
CA ASN A 41 2.08 -29.43 6.69
C ASN A 41 1.86 -29.67 5.19
N PRO A 42 1.77 -28.56 4.42
CA PRO A 42 2.99 -27.98 3.88
C PRO A 42 3.08 -26.44 3.92
N ASN A 43 4.34 -25.98 3.92
CA ASN A 43 4.86 -24.61 3.73
C ASN A 43 3.98 -23.58 2.97
N PRO A 44 3.89 -22.33 3.46
CA PRO A 44 3.41 -21.19 2.68
C PRO A 44 4.58 -20.31 2.20
N HIS A 45 5.41 -20.81 1.28
CA HIS A 45 6.33 -19.96 0.52
C HIS A 45 6.43 -20.45 -0.93
N SER A 46 5.54 -19.95 -1.77
CA SER A 46 5.77 -19.84 -3.20
C SER A 46 4.84 -18.75 -3.76
N PHE A 47 5.23 -17.50 -3.56
CA PHE A 47 4.77 -16.44 -4.47
C PHE A 47 5.40 -16.75 -5.83
N LEU A 48 4.59 -17.21 -6.78
CA LEU A 48 4.98 -17.27 -8.18
C LEU A 48 5.23 -15.82 -8.65
N PRO A 49 6.42 -15.51 -9.20
CA PRO A 49 6.69 -14.21 -9.79
C PRO A 49 5.85 -14.04 -11.06
N LEU A 50 5.58 -12.77 -11.41
CA LEU A 50 5.19 -12.37 -12.77
C LEU A 50 6.01 -13.19 -13.78
N MET A 51 5.33 -13.96 -14.63
CA MET A 51 5.97 -14.69 -15.72
C MET A 51 6.64 -13.67 -16.66
N ALA A 52 7.95 -13.54 -16.51
CA ALA A 52 8.82 -13.12 -17.59
C ALA A 52 8.66 -14.13 -18.74
N PHE A 53 8.48 -13.63 -19.97
CA PHE A 53 8.49 -14.44 -21.18
C PHE A 53 9.82 -15.21 -21.27
N SER A 54 9.78 -16.50 -20.96
CA SER A 54 10.91 -17.43 -21.14
C SER A 54 10.79 -18.11 -22.50
N THR A 55 11.83 -17.95 -23.31
CA THR A 55 12.03 -18.66 -24.59
C THR A 55 12.42 -20.11 -24.31
N GLY A 56 11.44 -20.94 -23.96
CA GLY A 56 11.61 -22.39 -23.84
C GLY A 56 11.56 -23.09 -25.21
N SER A 57 12.58 -23.90 -25.50
CA SER A 57 12.62 -24.77 -26.69
C SER A 57 11.55 -25.87 -26.62
N PRO A 58 10.89 -26.25 -27.74
CA PRO A 58 9.74 -27.16 -27.69
C PRO A 58 10.15 -28.63 -27.62
N SER A 59 9.50 -29.39 -26.74
CA SER A 59 9.42 -30.86 -26.80
C SER A 59 8.43 -31.30 -27.89
N PRO A 60 8.72 -32.36 -28.68
CA PRO A 60 7.98 -32.64 -29.90
C PRO A 60 6.84 -33.62 -29.63
N THR A 61 5.59 -33.13 -29.60
CA THR A 61 4.37 -33.84 -30.03
C THR A 61 3.15 -32.98 -29.73
N GLN A 62 2.90 -31.95 -30.53
CA GLN A 62 1.59 -31.36 -30.76
C GLN A 62 1.66 -30.60 -32.09
N SER A 63 0.75 -30.90 -33.00
CA SER A 63 0.55 -30.15 -34.24
C SER A 63 0.35 -28.66 -33.94
N PRO A 64 0.90 -27.73 -34.74
CA PRO A 64 0.81 -26.29 -34.46
C PRO A 64 -0.66 -25.85 -34.54
N GLN A 65 -1.30 -25.65 -33.38
CA GLN A 65 -2.55 -24.92 -33.34
C GLN A 65 -2.24 -23.48 -33.73
N LEU A 66 -2.86 -23.00 -34.80
CA LEU A 66 -2.87 -21.58 -35.15
C LEU A 66 -3.39 -20.80 -33.95
N THR A 67 -2.58 -19.86 -33.45
CA THR A 67 -2.99 -18.93 -32.39
C THR A 67 -4.23 -18.18 -32.84
N LYS A 68 -5.29 -18.23 -32.02
CA LYS A 68 -6.53 -17.48 -32.27
C LYS A 68 -6.26 -15.98 -32.32
N ARG A 69 -7.02 -15.25 -33.12
CA ARG A 69 -6.85 -13.80 -33.33
C ARG A 69 -8.14 -13.07 -32.99
N VAL A 70 -8.05 -12.06 -32.12
CA VAL A 70 -9.19 -11.27 -31.64
C VAL A 70 -9.02 -9.82 -32.09
N GLY A 71 -10.04 -9.29 -32.76
CA GLY A 71 -10.05 -7.93 -33.32
C GLY A 71 -10.64 -6.89 -32.37
N THR A 72 -10.07 -5.69 -32.39
CA THR A 72 -10.71 -4.46 -31.90
C THR A 72 -10.25 -3.27 -32.76
N HIS A 73 -10.74 -2.05 -32.53
CA HIS A 73 -10.34 -0.91 -33.35
C HIS A 73 -8.91 -0.40 -33.02
N ASN A 74 -8.28 0.21 -34.02
CA ASN A 74 -7.06 1.01 -33.86
C ASN A 74 -7.38 2.49 -33.55
N GLY A 75 -6.36 3.29 -33.23
CA GLY A 75 -6.50 4.68 -32.79
C GLY A 75 -6.69 4.83 -31.27
N SER A 76 -7.31 5.94 -30.85
CA SER A 76 -7.67 6.18 -29.45
C SER A 76 -8.56 5.06 -28.91
N PHE A 77 -8.31 4.63 -27.69
CA PHE A 77 -8.99 3.53 -27.02
C PHE A 77 -9.63 3.93 -25.68
N HIS A 78 -10.62 3.16 -25.25
CA HIS A 78 -11.35 3.28 -24.02
C HIS A 78 -11.06 2.10 -23.08
N CYS A 79 -11.84 2.04 -22.01
CA CYS A 79 -11.66 1.04 -20.97
C CYS A 79 -12.33 -0.29 -21.30
N ASP A 80 -13.42 -0.25 -22.07
CA ASP A 80 -14.26 -1.41 -22.29
C ASP A 80 -13.63 -2.36 -23.31
N GLU A 81 -13.06 -1.87 -24.41
CA GLU A 81 -12.39 -2.74 -25.37
C GLU A 81 -11.04 -3.23 -24.87
N ALA A 82 -10.32 -2.42 -24.07
CA ALA A 82 -9.13 -2.85 -23.36
C ALA A 82 -9.42 -3.97 -22.36
N LEU A 83 -10.46 -3.82 -21.54
CA LEU A 83 -10.87 -4.86 -20.58
C LEU A 83 -11.47 -6.08 -21.28
N GLY A 84 -12.30 -5.90 -22.30
CA GLY A 84 -12.90 -6.97 -23.10
C GLY A 84 -11.84 -7.85 -23.75
N CYS A 85 -10.82 -7.24 -24.37
CA CYS A 85 -9.67 -7.96 -24.94
C CYS A 85 -8.87 -8.72 -23.88
N PHE A 86 -8.78 -8.19 -22.66
CA PHE A 86 -8.12 -8.89 -21.56
C PHE A 86 -8.94 -10.10 -21.09
N MET A 87 -10.23 -9.90 -20.81
CA MET A 87 -11.11 -10.95 -20.28
C MET A 87 -11.29 -12.11 -21.26
N ILE A 88 -11.47 -11.83 -22.56
CA ILE A 88 -11.66 -12.90 -23.54
C ILE A 88 -10.43 -13.82 -23.62
N ARG A 89 -9.22 -13.31 -23.37
CA ARG A 89 -7.98 -14.11 -23.31
C ARG A 89 -7.88 -15.01 -22.07
N LEU A 90 -8.75 -14.84 -21.07
CA LEU A 90 -8.87 -15.74 -19.91
C LEU A 90 -9.76 -16.97 -20.21
N THR A 91 -10.48 -16.95 -21.32
CA THR A 91 -11.36 -18.06 -21.75
C THR A 91 -10.55 -19.20 -22.36
N ASP A 92 -11.10 -20.41 -22.38
CA ASP A 92 -10.45 -21.58 -22.99
C ASP A 92 -10.37 -21.39 -24.50
N LYS A 93 -11.45 -20.88 -25.10
CA LYS A 93 -11.59 -20.70 -26.55
C LYS A 93 -10.59 -19.70 -27.13
N PHE A 94 -10.29 -18.63 -26.39
CA PHE A 94 -9.38 -17.56 -26.85
C PHE A 94 -8.15 -17.40 -25.97
N SER A 95 -7.79 -18.46 -25.23
CA SER A 95 -6.57 -18.46 -24.41
C SER A 95 -5.35 -18.11 -25.27
N ASN A 96 -4.55 -17.17 -24.78
CA ASN A 96 -3.37 -16.65 -25.47
C ASN A 96 -3.63 -16.05 -26.87
N ALA A 97 -4.87 -15.68 -27.21
CA ALA A 97 -5.17 -15.09 -28.51
C ALA A 97 -4.34 -13.81 -28.76
N GLU A 98 -3.93 -13.63 -30.01
CA GLU A 98 -3.29 -12.42 -30.50
C GLU A 98 -4.35 -11.31 -30.63
N ILE A 99 -4.06 -10.12 -30.09
CA ILE A 99 -4.92 -8.96 -30.26
C ILE A 99 -4.52 -8.19 -31.52
N VAL A 100 -5.47 -8.02 -32.43
CA VAL A 100 -5.31 -7.32 -33.70
C VAL A 100 -6.14 -6.05 -33.67
N ARG A 101 -5.50 -4.89 -33.88
CA ARG A 101 -6.17 -3.58 -33.86
C ARG A 101 -6.36 -3.05 -35.28
N SER A 102 -7.60 -2.98 -35.77
CA SER A 102 -7.95 -2.52 -37.11
C SER A 102 -9.42 -2.10 -37.20
N ARG A 103 -9.73 -1.15 -38.08
CA ARG A 103 -11.11 -0.82 -38.51
C ARG A 103 -11.43 -1.33 -39.92
N ASP A 104 -10.49 -2.00 -40.58
CA ASP A 104 -10.68 -2.55 -41.93
C ASP A 104 -11.63 -3.76 -41.88
N PRO A 105 -12.82 -3.69 -42.51
CA PRO A 105 -13.78 -4.79 -42.51
C PRO A 105 -13.20 -6.11 -43.04
N GLN A 106 -12.29 -6.06 -44.03
CA GLN A 106 -11.67 -7.26 -44.60
C GLN A 106 -10.74 -7.94 -43.60
N VAL A 107 -10.03 -7.14 -42.79
CA VAL A 107 -9.20 -7.68 -41.69
C VAL A 107 -10.12 -8.29 -40.64
N LEU A 108 -11.15 -7.57 -40.20
CA LEU A 108 -12.06 -8.00 -39.13
C LEU A 108 -12.83 -9.28 -39.48
N GLU A 109 -13.25 -9.45 -40.74
CA GLU A 109 -13.94 -10.66 -41.21
C GLU A 109 -13.05 -11.91 -41.11
N SER A 110 -11.72 -11.75 -41.20
CA SER A 110 -10.76 -12.85 -41.08
C SER A 110 -10.45 -13.29 -39.64
N LEU A 111 -10.94 -12.57 -38.62
CA LEU A 111 -10.60 -12.79 -37.21
C LEU A 111 -11.59 -13.73 -36.52
N ASP A 112 -11.10 -14.46 -35.52
CA ASP A 112 -11.89 -15.46 -34.78
C ASP A 112 -12.96 -14.80 -33.90
N ALA A 113 -12.65 -13.66 -33.29
CA ALA A 113 -13.62 -12.82 -32.56
C ALA A 113 -13.36 -11.34 -32.83
N VAL A 114 -14.37 -10.50 -32.65
CA VAL A 114 -14.25 -9.05 -32.82
C VAL A 114 -15.03 -8.32 -31.73
N LEU A 115 -14.39 -7.36 -31.08
CA LEU A 115 -14.91 -6.59 -29.96
C LEU A 115 -14.85 -5.09 -30.32
N ASP A 116 -15.88 -4.35 -29.95
CA ASP A 116 -15.92 -2.89 -30.06
C ASP A 116 -15.74 -2.29 -31.46
N VAL A 117 -15.85 -3.12 -32.49
CA VAL A 117 -15.74 -2.69 -33.88
C VAL A 117 -16.51 -3.62 -34.80
N GLY A 118 -16.95 -3.10 -35.94
CA GLY A 118 -17.66 -3.84 -36.98
C GLY A 118 -19.19 -3.66 -36.95
N GLY A 119 -19.75 -3.06 -35.92
CA GLY A 119 -21.17 -2.71 -35.80
C GLY A 119 -22.09 -3.93 -35.70
N VAL A 120 -21.60 -5.03 -35.11
CA VAL A 120 -22.35 -6.29 -34.99
C VAL A 120 -22.20 -6.88 -33.60
N TYR A 121 -23.35 -7.19 -32.98
CA TYR A 121 -23.44 -8.08 -31.83
C TYR A 121 -24.06 -9.41 -32.27
N ASP A 122 -23.23 -10.45 -32.32
CA ASP A 122 -23.63 -11.83 -32.60
C ASP A 122 -22.76 -12.78 -31.77
N PRO A 123 -23.24 -13.23 -30.60
CA PRO A 123 -22.52 -14.18 -29.75
C PRO A 123 -22.23 -15.52 -30.43
N SER A 124 -23.01 -15.92 -31.44
CA SER A 124 -22.78 -17.18 -32.16
C SER A 124 -21.57 -17.11 -33.09
N GLN A 125 -21.14 -15.90 -33.44
CA GLN A 125 -19.96 -15.60 -34.25
C GLN A 125 -18.87 -14.85 -33.45
N ASP A 126 -18.99 -14.79 -32.12
CA ASP A 126 -18.06 -14.06 -31.25
C ASP A 126 -17.85 -12.60 -31.67
N ARG A 127 -18.94 -11.93 -32.05
CA ARG A 127 -18.98 -10.51 -32.38
C ARG A 127 -19.63 -9.74 -31.23
N TYR A 128 -18.87 -8.84 -30.61
CA TYR A 128 -19.23 -8.14 -29.38
C TYR A 128 -19.02 -6.63 -29.54
N ASP A 129 -19.71 -6.02 -30.51
CA ASP A 129 -19.80 -4.56 -30.65
C ASP A 129 -21.17 -4.06 -30.16
N HIS A 130 -21.20 -2.86 -29.59
CA HIS A 130 -22.38 -2.19 -29.05
C HIS A 130 -22.79 -0.91 -29.82
N HIS A 131 -22.00 -0.51 -30.82
CA HIS A 131 -22.16 0.74 -31.59
C HIS A 131 -23.28 0.70 -32.67
N GLN A 132 -23.89 -0.46 -32.91
CA GLN A 132 -24.96 -0.60 -33.89
C GLN A 132 -26.22 0.19 -33.51
N LYS A 133 -26.85 0.76 -34.53
CA LYS A 133 -28.08 1.53 -34.37
C LYS A 133 -29.17 0.66 -33.74
N GLY A 134 -29.76 1.15 -32.65
CA GLY A 134 -30.83 0.46 -31.95
C GLY A 134 -30.36 -0.64 -30.99
N PHE A 135 -29.06 -0.73 -30.68
CA PHE A 135 -28.58 -1.64 -29.63
C PHE A 135 -29.17 -1.29 -28.26
N GLN A 136 -29.77 -2.27 -27.59
CA GLN A 136 -30.47 -2.13 -26.30
C GLN A 136 -30.17 -3.29 -25.33
N GLU A 137 -29.13 -4.08 -25.60
CA GLU A 137 -28.80 -5.21 -24.75
C GLU A 137 -28.34 -4.73 -23.37
N VAL A 138 -28.87 -5.37 -22.33
CA VAL A 138 -28.52 -5.14 -20.93
C VAL A 138 -28.02 -6.46 -20.33
N PHE A 139 -27.36 -6.41 -19.18
CA PHE A 139 -26.90 -7.62 -18.48
C PHE A 139 -28.05 -8.57 -18.13
N GLY A 140 -29.23 -8.02 -17.81
CA GLY A 140 -30.37 -8.78 -17.27
C GLY A 140 -30.35 -8.76 -15.75
N HIS A 141 -31.02 -9.71 -15.10
CA HIS A 141 -30.98 -9.90 -13.63
C HIS A 141 -31.35 -8.67 -12.78
N GLY A 142 -32.13 -7.74 -13.33
CA GLY A 142 -32.55 -6.50 -12.65
C GLY A 142 -31.69 -5.27 -12.97
N PHE A 143 -30.63 -5.42 -13.78
CA PHE A 143 -29.83 -4.32 -14.28
C PHE A 143 -30.41 -3.76 -15.58
N SER A 144 -30.43 -2.42 -15.69
CA SER A 144 -30.96 -1.69 -16.85
C SER A 144 -29.88 -0.96 -17.65
N THR A 145 -28.64 -0.97 -17.18
CA THR A 145 -27.49 -0.35 -17.85
C THR A 145 -27.20 -1.08 -19.15
N LYS A 146 -27.14 -0.32 -20.25
CA LYS A 146 -26.80 -0.83 -21.58
C LYS A 146 -25.34 -1.31 -21.57
N LEU A 147 -25.07 -2.44 -22.21
CA LEU A 147 -23.73 -3.03 -22.22
C LEU A 147 -22.77 -2.31 -23.18
N SER A 148 -21.51 -2.19 -22.77
CA SER A 148 -20.33 -1.93 -23.62
C SER A 148 -19.75 -3.25 -24.14
N SER A 149 -18.66 -3.19 -24.91
CA SER A 149 -17.99 -4.40 -25.42
C SER A 149 -17.42 -5.27 -24.28
N ALA A 150 -16.89 -4.66 -23.21
CA ALA A 150 -16.51 -5.37 -21.99
C ALA A 150 -17.70 -6.09 -21.34
N GLY A 151 -18.83 -5.40 -21.20
CA GLY A 151 -20.05 -5.96 -20.62
C GLY A 151 -20.60 -7.13 -21.42
N LEU A 152 -20.52 -7.07 -22.75
CA LEU A 152 -20.90 -8.19 -23.63
C LEU A 152 -19.99 -9.41 -23.44
N VAL A 153 -18.67 -9.22 -23.43
CA VAL A 153 -17.71 -10.29 -23.15
C VAL A 153 -17.98 -10.91 -21.78
N TYR A 154 -18.15 -10.07 -20.75
CA TYR A 154 -18.44 -10.55 -19.40
C TYR A 154 -19.77 -11.30 -19.33
N LYS A 155 -20.82 -10.84 -20.02
CA LYS A 155 -22.11 -11.53 -20.06
C LYS A 155 -22.02 -12.97 -20.58
N HIS A 156 -21.17 -13.21 -21.58
CA HIS A 156 -21.04 -14.54 -22.21
C HIS A 156 -19.97 -15.41 -21.56
N PHE A 157 -18.87 -14.82 -21.07
CA PHE A 157 -17.70 -15.56 -20.58
C PHE A 157 -17.40 -15.36 -19.08
N GLY A 158 -18.09 -14.43 -18.42
CA GLY A 158 -17.82 -14.09 -17.03
C GLY A 158 -18.00 -15.27 -16.07
N LYS A 159 -18.98 -16.15 -16.32
CA LYS A 159 -19.17 -17.37 -15.52
C LYS A 159 -18.00 -18.34 -15.66
N GLU A 160 -17.53 -18.57 -16.88
CA GLU A 160 -16.34 -19.40 -17.17
C GLU A 160 -15.12 -18.85 -16.42
N ILE A 161 -14.86 -17.55 -16.52
CA ILE A 161 -13.71 -16.89 -15.88
C ILE A 161 -13.79 -17.04 -14.35
N ILE A 162 -14.97 -16.83 -13.76
CA ILE A 162 -15.20 -16.97 -12.32
C ILE A 162 -15.04 -18.42 -11.87
N ALA A 163 -15.61 -19.37 -12.62
CA ALA A 163 -15.53 -20.80 -12.32
C ALA A 163 -14.08 -21.29 -12.29
N LYS A 164 -13.24 -20.80 -13.21
CA LYS A 164 -11.80 -21.06 -13.21
C LYS A 164 -11.08 -20.52 -11.97
N GLU A 165 -11.36 -19.28 -11.56
CA GLU A 165 -10.75 -18.71 -10.34
C GLU A 165 -11.19 -19.48 -9.08
N LEU A 166 -12.45 -19.92 -9.01
CA LEU A 166 -12.96 -20.72 -7.91
C LEU A 166 -12.56 -22.21 -7.96
N GLN A 167 -12.07 -22.69 -9.11
CA GLN A 167 -11.81 -24.11 -9.39
C GLN A 167 -13.07 -24.99 -9.19
N VAL A 168 -14.22 -24.50 -9.65
CA VAL A 168 -15.51 -25.21 -9.62
C VAL A 168 -16.15 -25.24 -11.01
N ASN A 169 -17.28 -25.94 -11.16
CA ASN A 169 -18.05 -25.92 -12.40
C ASN A 169 -18.84 -24.60 -12.56
N GLU A 170 -19.08 -24.15 -13.80
CA GLU A 170 -19.83 -22.92 -14.11
C GLU A 170 -21.25 -22.87 -13.52
N GLU A 171 -21.89 -24.01 -13.34
CA GLU A 171 -23.24 -24.12 -12.74
C GLU A 171 -23.23 -24.06 -11.21
N HIS A 172 -22.05 -23.93 -10.58
CA HIS A 172 -21.96 -23.83 -9.13
C HIS A 172 -22.69 -22.55 -8.64
N PRO A 173 -23.53 -22.62 -7.59
CA PRO A 173 -24.31 -21.45 -7.12
C PRO A 173 -23.46 -20.22 -6.78
N ASP A 174 -22.24 -20.44 -6.30
CA ASP A 174 -21.32 -19.34 -5.99
C ASP A 174 -20.74 -18.66 -7.23
N VAL A 175 -20.62 -19.37 -8.36
CA VAL A 175 -20.24 -18.74 -9.63
C VAL A 175 -21.31 -17.72 -10.02
N PHE A 176 -22.58 -18.12 -9.96
CA PHE A 176 -23.69 -17.20 -10.26
C PHE A 176 -23.76 -16.03 -9.26
N ARG A 177 -23.51 -16.27 -7.98
CA ARG A 177 -23.48 -15.21 -6.96
C ARG A 177 -22.36 -14.19 -7.22
N LEU A 178 -21.16 -14.67 -7.51
CA LEU A 178 -20.03 -13.81 -7.88
C LEU A 178 -20.28 -13.10 -9.22
N PHE A 179 -20.91 -13.76 -10.17
CA PHE A 179 -21.24 -13.20 -11.48
C PHE A 179 -22.07 -11.91 -11.36
N LEU A 180 -23.09 -11.93 -10.49
CA LEU A 180 -23.91 -10.75 -10.19
C LEU A 180 -23.16 -9.71 -9.35
N ALA A 181 -22.40 -10.15 -8.34
CA ALA A 181 -21.69 -9.25 -7.44
C ALA A 181 -20.58 -8.44 -8.15
N ILE A 182 -19.81 -9.09 -9.02
CA ILE A 182 -18.73 -8.46 -9.80
C ILE A 182 -19.33 -7.55 -10.87
N TYR A 183 -20.44 -7.93 -11.50
CA TYR A 183 -21.10 -7.02 -12.44
C TYR A 183 -21.50 -5.71 -11.74
N LYS A 184 -22.21 -5.82 -10.62
CA LYS A 184 -22.69 -4.67 -9.83
C LYS A 184 -21.56 -3.78 -9.30
N SER A 185 -20.46 -4.39 -8.84
CA SER A 185 -19.39 -3.67 -8.13
C SER A 185 -18.29 -3.15 -9.05
N PHE A 186 -18.17 -3.68 -10.27
CA PHE A 186 -17.06 -3.40 -11.17
C PHE A 186 -17.52 -3.15 -12.62
N MET A 187 -18.20 -4.11 -13.25
CA MET A 187 -18.49 -4.03 -14.69
C MET A 187 -19.49 -2.94 -15.06
N GLU A 188 -20.56 -2.77 -14.28
CA GLU A 188 -21.66 -1.86 -14.60
C GLU A 188 -21.19 -0.40 -14.76
N ALA A 189 -20.18 0.01 -13.99
CA ALA A 189 -19.60 1.35 -14.11
C ALA A 189 -18.85 1.54 -15.43
N ILE A 190 -18.20 0.49 -15.94
CA ILE A 190 -17.50 0.52 -17.24
C ILE A 190 -18.53 0.64 -18.35
N ASP A 191 -19.58 -0.19 -18.30
CA ASP A 191 -20.70 -0.16 -19.25
C ASP A 191 -21.39 1.20 -19.28
N ALA A 192 -21.67 1.78 -18.10
CA ALA A 192 -22.32 3.07 -17.98
C ALA A 192 -21.47 4.22 -18.55
N VAL A 193 -20.18 4.27 -18.20
CA VAL A 193 -19.28 5.35 -18.65
C VAL A 193 -19.12 5.32 -20.17
N ASP A 194 -18.94 4.14 -20.74
CA ASP A 194 -18.75 3.97 -22.17
C ASP A 194 -20.02 4.33 -22.98
N ASN A 195 -21.20 3.95 -22.47
CA ASN A 195 -22.48 4.34 -23.07
C ASN A 195 -22.90 5.80 -22.75
N GLY A 196 -22.06 6.58 -22.07
CA GLY A 196 -22.36 7.97 -21.71
C GLY A 196 -23.53 8.14 -20.74
N ILE A 197 -23.78 7.14 -19.89
CA ILE A 197 -24.85 7.15 -18.89
C ILE A 197 -24.35 7.91 -17.66
N ASN A 198 -25.08 8.97 -17.29
CA ASN A 198 -24.78 9.72 -16.07
C ASN A 198 -25.05 8.87 -14.83
N GLN A 199 -24.16 8.97 -13.83
CA GLN A 199 -24.31 8.26 -12.55
C GLN A 199 -25.57 8.71 -11.78
N TYR A 200 -26.04 9.93 -12.03
CA TYR A 200 -27.23 10.53 -11.44
C TYR A 200 -27.93 11.37 -12.52
N ASP A 201 -29.24 11.54 -12.42
CA ASP A 201 -29.95 12.50 -13.28
C ASP A 201 -29.43 13.92 -13.02
N THR A 202 -29.02 14.62 -14.08
CA THR A 202 -28.34 15.92 -13.97
C THR A 202 -29.24 17.05 -14.41
N ASP A 203 -30.08 17.55 -13.51
CA ASP A 203 -30.71 18.88 -13.61
C ASP A 203 -29.82 20.00 -13.05
N GLN A 204 -28.72 19.63 -12.36
CA GLN A 204 -27.75 20.53 -11.73
C GLN A 204 -26.30 20.10 -12.03
N PRO A 205 -25.32 21.03 -11.96
CA PRO A 205 -23.91 20.70 -12.14
C PRO A 205 -23.39 19.81 -10.99
N ALA A 206 -22.45 18.91 -11.32
CA ALA A 206 -21.82 18.04 -10.34
C ALA A 206 -21.10 18.86 -9.25
N ARG A 207 -21.18 18.41 -7.99
CA ARG A 207 -20.52 19.07 -6.85
C ARG A 207 -19.00 19.01 -6.92
N TYR A 208 -18.47 17.98 -7.57
CA TYR A 208 -17.05 17.77 -7.84
C TYR A 208 -16.90 16.89 -9.08
N VAL A 209 -15.73 16.93 -9.72
CA VAL A 209 -15.38 16.09 -10.87
C VAL A 209 -14.47 14.96 -10.39
N ASN A 210 -14.81 13.71 -10.70
CA ASN A 210 -13.98 12.56 -10.40
C ASN A 210 -13.30 12.03 -11.67
N ASN A 211 -12.01 12.30 -11.82
CA ASN A 211 -11.18 11.80 -12.93
C ASN A 211 -10.23 10.66 -12.52
N THR A 212 -10.53 9.99 -11.40
CA THR A 212 -9.70 8.91 -10.84
C THR A 212 -10.24 7.51 -11.13
N HIS A 213 -11.43 7.40 -11.72
CA HIS A 213 -12.01 6.10 -12.07
C HIS A 213 -11.19 5.37 -13.14
N LEU A 214 -11.40 4.05 -13.25
CA LEU A 214 -10.63 3.19 -14.13
C LEU A 214 -10.65 3.67 -15.58
N SER A 215 -11.82 4.06 -16.11
CA SER A 215 -11.91 4.57 -17.49
C SER A 215 -11.11 5.85 -17.73
N SER A 216 -11.04 6.79 -16.76
CA SER A 216 -10.14 7.95 -16.89
C SER A 216 -8.66 7.55 -16.86
N ARG A 217 -8.30 6.56 -16.03
CA ARG A 217 -6.91 6.08 -15.93
C ARG A 217 -6.47 5.36 -17.20
N VAL A 218 -7.34 4.54 -17.78
CA VAL A 218 -7.12 3.94 -19.10
C VAL A 218 -7.02 5.02 -20.18
N GLY A 219 -7.94 6.00 -20.16
CA GLY A 219 -7.92 7.12 -21.09
C GLY A 219 -6.60 7.89 -21.11
N ARG A 220 -5.96 8.07 -19.95
CA ARG A 220 -4.63 8.72 -19.82
C ARG A 220 -3.47 7.93 -20.44
N LEU A 221 -3.67 6.67 -20.80
CA LEU A 221 -2.65 5.87 -21.49
C LEU A 221 -2.70 6.06 -23.01
N ASN A 222 -3.74 6.70 -23.56
CA ASN A 222 -3.73 7.10 -24.96
C ASN A 222 -2.56 8.05 -25.24
N LEU A 223 -2.09 8.04 -26.49
CA LEU A 223 -1.05 8.98 -26.92
C LEU A 223 -1.57 10.41 -26.78
N ASP A 224 -0.70 11.30 -26.29
CA ASP A 224 -1.00 12.71 -26.20
C ASP A 224 -0.87 13.34 -27.60
N TRP A 225 -1.65 14.37 -27.90
CA TRP A 225 -1.57 15.08 -29.17
C TRP A 225 -0.21 15.75 -29.41
N ILE A 226 0.56 15.99 -28.34
CA ILE A 226 1.94 16.51 -28.43
C ILE A 226 3.01 15.42 -28.65
N ASP A 227 2.66 14.14 -28.55
CA ASP A 227 3.62 13.07 -28.75
C ASP A 227 4.10 13.08 -30.21
N LEU A 228 5.41 13.16 -30.40
CA LEU A 228 6.04 13.19 -31.73
C LEU A 228 5.89 11.86 -32.48
N ASP A 229 5.75 10.75 -31.75
CA ASP A 229 5.55 9.40 -32.29
C ASP A 229 4.09 8.97 -32.13
N GLN A 230 3.29 9.20 -33.17
CA GLN A 230 1.90 8.74 -33.30
C GLN A 230 1.81 7.42 -34.10
N SER A 231 2.86 6.59 -34.08
CA SER A 231 2.87 5.36 -34.88
C SER A 231 1.91 4.30 -34.32
N PRO A 232 1.35 3.42 -35.17
CA PRO A 232 0.52 2.30 -34.72
C PRO A 232 1.25 1.37 -33.72
N ALA A 233 2.58 1.28 -33.82
CA ALA A 233 3.38 0.50 -32.87
C ALA A 233 3.32 1.10 -31.46
N LYS A 234 3.44 2.44 -31.35
CA LYS A 234 3.34 3.17 -30.08
C LYS A 234 1.93 3.11 -29.50
N GLU A 235 0.90 3.28 -30.34
CA GLU A 235 -0.49 3.11 -29.94
C GLU A 235 -0.77 1.71 -29.39
N ASN A 236 -0.21 0.67 -30.02
CA ASN A 236 -0.38 -0.71 -29.57
C ASN A 236 0.37 -1.00 -28.26
N GLU A 237 1.55 -0.42 -28.05
CA GLU A 237 2.25 -0.49 -26.76
C GLU A 237 1.40 0.13 -25.64
N ALA A 238 0.83 1.31 -25.89
CA ALA A 238 -0.09 1.99 -24.99
C ALA A 238 -1.34 1.14 -24.68
N PHE A 239 -1.93 0.53 -25.71
CA PHE A 239 -3.09 -0.35 -25.55
C PHE A 239 -2.76 -1.59 -24.70
N GLN A 240 -1.58 -2.20 -24.86
CA GLN A 240 -1.16 -3.31 -23.99
C GLN A 240 -1.05 -2.89 -22.52
N LYS A 241 -0.58 -1.67 -22.23
CA LYS A 241 -0.57 -1.11 -20.87
C LYS A 241 -1.99 -0.91 -20.34
N ALA A 242 -2.92 -0.45 -21.18
CA ALA A 242 -4.33 -0.30 -20.83
C ALA A 242 -5.00 -1.64 -20.51
N MET A 243 -4.76 -2.67 -21.33
CA MET A 243 -5.22 -4.04 -21.07
C MET A 243 -4.68 -4.56 -19.73
N ALA A 244 -3.39 -4.37 -19.45
CA ALA A 244 -2.77 -4.81 -18.20
C ALA A 244 -3.36 -4.09 -16.97
N LEU A 245 -3.60 -2.78 -17.07
CA LEU A 245 -4.20 -1.98 -16.00
C LEU A 245 -5.65 -2.41 -15.72
N ALA A 246 -6.51 -2.41 -16.75
CA ALA A 246 -7.92 -2.75 -16.59
C ALA A 246 -8.10 -4.22 -16.17
N GLY A 247 -7.35 -5.12 -16.80
CA GLY A 247 -7.37 -6.54 -16.49
C GLY A 247 -6.86 -6.88 -15.09
N GLY A 248 -5.78 -6.21 -14.65
CA GLY A 248 -5.25 -6.36 -13.29
C GLY A 248 -6.29 -6.00 -12.22
N GLU A 249 -6.94 -4.84 -12.38
CA GLU A 249 -7.99 -4.42 -11.44
C GLU A 249 -9.23 -5.31 -11.46
N PHE A 250 -9.62 -5.82 -12.63
CA PHE A 250 -10.69 -6.81 -12.74
C PHE A 250 -10.34 -8.09 -11.97
N LEU A 251 -9.13 -8.62 -12.14
CA LEU A 251 -8.69 -9.82 -11.42
C LEU A 251 -8.58 -9.60 -9.92
N ASP A 252 -8.12 -8.42 -9.48
CA ASP A 252 -8.08 -8.08 -8.06
C ASP A 252 -9.49 -7.97 -7.46
N SER A 253 -10.43 -7.38 -8.18
CA SER A 253 -11.85 -7.35 -7.79
C SER A 253 -12.44 -8.77 -7.71
N LEU A 254 -12.22 -9.60 -8.72
CA LEU A 254 -12.65 -11.00 -8.74
C LEU A 254 -12.07 -11.79 -7.55
N ARG A 255 -10.76 -11.67 -7.31
CA ARG A 255 -10.06 -12.37 -6.22
C ARG A 255 -10.52 -11.90 -4.85
N PHE A 256 -10.74 -10.60 -4.67
CA PHE A 256 -11.34 -10.06 -3.45
C PHE A 256 -12.72 -10.68 -3.22
N HIS A 257 -13.56 -10.73 -4.26
CA HIS A 257 -14.89 -11.28 -4.13
C HIS A 257 -14.88 -12.78 -3.83
N ALA A 258 -14.00 -13.54 -4.49
CA ALA A 258 -13.87 -14.99 -4.31
C ALA A 258 -13.27 -15.38 -2.96
N LYS A 259 -12.17 -14.72 -2.54
CA LYS A 259 -11.35 -15.15 -1.39
C LYS A 259 -11.72 -14.46 -0.08
N SER A 260 -12.38 -13.30 -0.14
CA SER A 260 -12.70 -12.50 1.05
C SER A 260 -14.21 -12.25 1.18
N TRP A 261 -14.86 -11.71 0.15
CA TRP A 261 -16.27 -11.35 0.24
C TRP A 261 -17.18 -12.58 0.31
N LEU A 262 -17.03 -13.58 -0.55
CA LEU A 262 -17.91 -14.74 -0.61
C LEU A 262 -17.89 -15.57 0.70
N PRO A 263 -16.71 -15.94 1.26
CA PRO A 263 -16.65 -16.64 2.55
C PRO A 263 -17.24 -15.85 3.72
N ALA A 264 -17.26 -14.51 3.66
CA ALA A 264 -17.86 -13.69 4.71
C ALA A 264 -19.37 -13.94 4.87
N ARG A 265 -20.05 -14.44 3.83
CA ARG A 265 -21.50 -14.67 3.88
C ARG A 265 -21.90 -15.65 4.98
N SER A 266 -21.18 -16.77 5.13
CA SER A 266 -21.51 -17.78 6.15
C SER A 266 -21.30 -17.21 7.55
N ILE A 267 -20.21 -16.45 7.75
CA ILE A 267 -19.93 -15.76 9.01
C ILE A 267 -21.07 -14.81 9.37
N VAL A 268 -21.49 -13.95 8.44
CA VAL A 268 -22.60 -13.01 8.68
C VAL A 268 -23.90 -13.76 8.98
N MET A 269 -24.18 -14.85 8.29
CA MET A 269 -25.38 -15.67 8.51
C MET A 269 -25.38 -16.35 9.90
N GLU A 270 -24.24 -16.87 10.34
CA GLU A 270 -24.05 -17.45 11.68
C GLU A 270 -24.20 -16.38 12.76
N CYS A 271 -23.52 -15.25 12.62
CA CYS A 271 -23.61 -14.12 13.55
C CYS A 271 -25.03 -13.54 13.61
N LEU A 272 -25.73 -13.45 12.48
CA LEU A 272 -27.14 -13.08 12.45
C LEU A 272 -27.98 -14.07 13.25
N SER A 273 -27.75 -15.36 13.09
CA SER A 273 -28.53 -16.39 13.82
C SER A 273 -28.28 -16.34 15.33
N ALA A 274 -27.03 -16.10 15.74
CA ALA A 274 -26.60 -16.00 17.14
C ALA A 274 -26.96 -14.66 17.82
N ARG A 275 -27.51 -13.68 17.08
CA ARG A 275 -27.75 -12.31 17.60
C ARG A 275 -28.57 -12.27 18.89
N TRP A 276 -29.51 -13.20 19.07
CA TRP A 276 -30.39 -13.26 20.23
C TRP A 276 -29.67 -13.66 21.52
N ASP A 277 -28.56 -14.39 21.41
CA ASP A 277 -27.71 -14.75 22.55
C ASP A 277 -26.88 -13.55 23.05
N ILE A 278 -26.71 -12.55 22.19
CA ILE A 278 -25.95 -11.32 22.45
C ILE A 278 -26.88 -10.19 22.92
N ASP A 279 -27.97 -9.97 22.19
CA ASP A 279 -28.92 -8.90 22.40
C ASP A 279 -30.35 -9.47 22.35
N PRO A 280 -31.08 -9.46 23.49
CA PRO A 280 -32.45 -9.94 23.54
C PRO A 280 -33.41 -9.19 22.61
N THR A 281 -33.06 -7.97 22.16
CA THR A 281 -33.87 -7.23 21.18
C THR A 281 -33.64 -7.72 19.74
N GLY A 282 -32.53 -8.40 19.48
CA GLY A 282 -32.14 -8.89 18.16
C GLY A 282 -31.74 -7.79 17.17
N GLU A 283 -31.50 -6.56 17.65
CA GLU A 283 -31.12 -5.40 16.83
C GLU A 283 -29.59 -5.21 16.75
N ILE A 284 -28.82 -5.97 17.51
CA ILE A 284 -27.36 -5.91 17.56
C ILE A 284 -26.77 -7.24 17.09
N MET A 285 -25.84 -7.17 16.14
CA MET A 285 -25.06 -8.32 15.67
C MET A 285 -23.59 -8.17 16.10
N VAL A 286 -23.00 -9.24 16.61
CA VAL A 286 -21.55 -9.31 16.89
C VAL A 286 -20.89 -10.23 15.88
N LEU A 287 -19.84 -9.75 15.21
CA LEU A 287 -18.95 -10.59 14.41
C LEU A 287 -17.88 -11.19 15.31
N ASP A 288 -17.68 -12.50 15.20
CA ASP A 288 -16.60 -13.23 15.88
C ASP A 288 -15.22 -12.78 15.36
N ARG A 289 -15.15 -12.44 14.08
CA ARG A 289 -13.98 -11.90 13.38
C ARG A 289 -14.41 -10.84 12.37
N PHE A 290 -13.55 -9.86 12.10
CA PHE A 290 -13.85 -8.89 11.07
C PHE A 290 -13.92 -9.54 9.67
N CYS A 291 -14.98 -9.23 8.93
CA CYS A 291 -15.17 -9.66 7.54
C CYS A 291 -15.99 -8.60 6.76
N PRO A 292 -15.99 -8.63 5.42
CA PRO A 292 -16.88 -7.81 4.60
C PRO A 292 -18.38 -8.14 4.85
N TRP A 293 -19.01 -7.47 5.82
CA TRP A 293 -20.36 -7.85 6.27
C TRP A 293 -21.51 -7.06 5.64
N LYS A 294 -21.27 -5.81 5.21
CA LYS A 294 -22.33 -4.84 4.89
C LYS A 294 -23.33 -5.35 3.86
N LEU A 295 -22.86 -5.71 2.66
CA LEU A 295 -23.75 -6.12 1.57
C LEU A 295 -24.49 -7.43 1.90
N HIS A 296 -23.78 -8.41 2.48
CA HIS A 296 -24.39 -9.67 2.92
C HIS A 296 -25.50 -9.44 3.95
N LEU A 297 -25.30 -8.52 4.89
CA LEU A 297 -26.34 -8.20 5.88
C LEU A 297 -27.63 -7.73 5.19
N PHE A 298 -27.55 -6.78 4.25
CA PHE A 298 -28.73 -6.29 3.53
C PHE A 298 -29.43 -7.39 2.72
N GLU A 299 -28.67 -8.24 2.03
CA GLU A 299 -29.23 -9.37 1.27
C GLU A 299 -29.90 -10.40 2.19
N LEU A 300 -29.21 -10.80 3.26
CA LEU A 300 -29.69 -11.81 4.20
C LEU A 300 -30.91 -11.32 5.00
N GLU A 301 -31.01 -10.03 5.32
CA GLU A 301 -32.20 -9.47 5.96
C GLU A 301 -33.45 -9.64 5.09
N VAL A 302 -33.32 -9.46 3.77
CA VAL A 302 -34.41 -9.67 2.80
C VAL A 302 -34.69 -11.16 2.63
N GLU A 303 -33.65 -11.97 2.37
CA GLU A 303 -33.78 -13.41 2.11
C GLU A 303 -34.38 -14.16 3.31
N LEU A 304 -33.89 -13.87 4.51
CA LEU A 304 -34.31 -14.54 5.75
C LEU A 304 -35.46 -13.82 6.46
N LYS A 305 -35.97 -12.72 5.87
CA LYS A 305 -37.06 -11.89 6.42
C LYS A 305 -36.80 -11.48 7.88
N ILE A 306 -35.59 -10.98 8.13
CA ILE A 306 -35.14 -10.60 9.47
C ILE A 306 -35.96 -9.41 9.98
N ASN A 307 -36.54 -9.58 11.17
CA ASN A 307 -37.26 -8.53 11.90
C ASN A 307 -37.07 -8.77 13.42
N PRO A 308 -36.68 -7.76 14.22
CA PRO A 308 -36.29 -6.41 13.81
C PRO A 308 -34.99 -6.40 13.00
N SER A 309 -34.81 -5.34 12.19
CA SER A 309 -33.60 -5.13 11.39
C SER A 309 -32.39 -4.79 12.27
N ILE A 310 -31.19 -5.21 11.88
CA ILE A 310 -29.96 -4.92 12.63
C ILE A 310 -29.66 -3.42 12.58
N LYS A 311 -29.41 -2.82 13.74
CA LYS A 311 -29.07 -1.40 13.90
C LYS A 311 -27.57 -1.19 14.11
N TYR A 312 -26.91 -2.13 14.78
CA TYR A 312 -25.48 -2.05 15.08
C TYR A 312 -24.76 -3.37 14.81
N VAL A 313 -23.56 -3.26 14.27
CA VAL A 313 -22.61 -4.37 14.11
C VAL A 313 -21.38 -4.09 14.95
N LEU A 314 -21.03 -5.06 15.79
CA LEU A 314 -19.90 -5.01 16.71
C LEU A 314 -18.83 -6.00 16.23
N TYR A 315 -17.56 -5.62 16.30
CA TYR A 315 -16.45 -6.52 15.95
C TYR A 315 -15.16 -6.08 16.62
N GLN A 316 -14.30 -7.03 16.96
CA GLN A 316 -12.98 -6.70 17.50
C GLN A 316 -12.00 -6.36 16.37
N ASP A 317 -11.28 -5.26 16.55
CA ASP A 317 -10.08 -4.97 15.79
C ASP A 317 -8.95 -5.87 16.31
N GLU A 318 -8.57 -6.89 15.52
CA GLU A 318 -7.59 -7.88 15.95
C GLU A 318 -6.21 -7.30 16.26
N ARG A 319 -5.87 -6.14 15.64
CA ARG A 319 -4.58 -5.46 15.81
C ARG A 319 -4.56 -4.62 17.08
N ALA A 320 -5.62 -3.85 17.32
CA ALA A 320 -5.71 -3.00 18.51
C ALA A 320 -6.27 -3.73 19.74
N LYS A 321 -6.82 -4.94 19.57
CA LYS A 321 -7.61 -5.68 20.58
C LYS A 321 -8.82 -4.91 21.13
N GLN A 322 -9.24 -3.86 20.45
CA GLN A 322 -10.36 -3.03 20.84
C GLN A 322 -11.63 -3.37 20.05
N TRP A 323 -12.79 -3.08 20.63
CA TRP A 323 -14.09 -3.40 20.03
C TRP A 323 -14.67 -2.21 19.28
N ARG A 324 -15.01 -2.41 18.02
CA ARG A 324 -15.66 -1.42 17.16
C ARG A 324 -17.17 -1.56 17.22
N VAL A 325 -17.87 -0.44 17.40
CA VAL A 325 -19.33 -0.33 17.20
C VAL A 325 -19.57 0.45 15.92
N GLN A 326 -20.33 -0.14 14.99
CA GLN A 326 -20.68 0.50 13.72
C GLN A 326 -22.20 0.45 13.51
N ALA A 327 -22.82 1.62 13.27
CA ALA A 327 -24.23 1.67 12.90
C ALA A 327 -24.45 1.20 11.47
N VAL A 328 -25.55 0.48 11.26
CA VAL A 328 -25.97 0.01 9.94
C VAL A 328 -26.71 1.12 9.21
N ALA A 329 -26.35 1.35 7.95
CA ALA A 329 -27.01 2.33 7.10
C ALA A 329 -28.47 1.93 6.78
N VAL A 330 -29.31 2.90 6.43
CA VAL A 330 -30.69 2.65 5.97
C VAL A 330 -30.71 1.85 4.66
N SER A 331 -29.72 2.09 3.80
CA SER A 331 -29.51 1.36 2.54
C SER A 331 -28.00 1.35 2.19
N PRO A 332 -27.53 0.44 1.33
CA PRO A 332 -26.11 0.33 0.98
C PRO A 332 -25.49 1.60 0.35
N ASP A 333 -26.32 2.41 -0.30
CA ASP A 333 -25.98 3.62 -1.05
C ASP A 333 -26.13 4.92 -0.23
N ARG A 334 -26.59 4.84 1.02
CA ARG A 334 -26.82 6.01 1.88
C ARG A 334 -25.89 6.02 3.10
N PHE A 335 -25.47 7.23 3.47
CA PHE A 335 -24.71 7.46 4.69
C PHE A 335 -25.58 7.55 5.95
N GLU A 336 -26.90 7.71 5.79
CA GLU A 336 -27.85 7.78 6.88
C GLU A 336 -27.92 6.43 7.62
N SER A 337 -27.79 6.45 8.94
CA SER A 337 -27.86 5.25 9.79
C SER A 337 -29.27 4.95 10.23
N ARG A 338 -29.63 3.66 10.27
CA ARG A 338 -30.91 3.18 10.85
C ARG A 338 -31.11 3.72 12.26
N LYS A 339 -30.02 3.81 13.02
CA LYS A 339 -29.95 4.45 14.32
C LYS A 339 -28.55 5.00 14.54
N ALA A 340 -28.41 6.32 14.52
CA ALA A 340 -27.13 6.95 14.78
C ALA A 340 -26.81 6.92 16.28
N LEU A 341 -25.52 6.92 16.60
CA LEU A 341 -25.06 7.11 17.97
C LEU A 341 -25.31 8.55 18.44
N ALA A 342 -25.40 8.72 19.76
CA ALA A 342 -25.85 9.94 20.40
C ALA A 342 -25.02 11.16 19.97
N LEU A 343 -25.70 12.27 19.67
CA LEU A 343 -25.05 13.47 19.13
C LEU A 343 -23.97 13.99 20.07
N GLN A 344 -24.23 13.94 21.39
CA GLN A 344 -23.31 14.40 22.42
C GLN A 344 -21.99 13.62 22.52
N TRP A 345 -21.89 12.43 21.90
CA TRP A 345 -20.65 11.63 21.93
C TRP A 345 -19.74 11.89 20.73
N ARG A 346 -20.24 12.56 19.69
CA ARG A 346 -19.50 12.74 18.44
C ARG A 346 -18.37 13.75 18.65
N GLY A 347 -17.15 13.35 18.31
CA GLY A 347 -15.95 14.18 18.45
C GLY A 347 -15.28 14.12 19.83
N LEU A 348 -15.93 13.52 20.85
CA LEU A 348 -15.30 13.28 22.15
C LEU A 348 -14.30 12.12 22.09
N ARG A 349 -13.25 12.18 22.90
CA ARG A 349 -12.17 11.16 22.96
C ARG A 349 -11.86 10.74 24.39
N ASP A 350 -11.31 9.54 24.51
CA ASP A 350 -10.65 9.03 25.72
C ASP A 350 -11.49 9.27 27.00
N GLU A 351 -10.96 10.04 27.95
CA GLU A 351 -11.62 10.28 29.24
C GLU A 351 -12.92 11.09 29.07
N GLU A 352 -12.96 12.09 28.19
CA GLU A 352 -14.16 12.90 27.94
C GLU A 352 -15.31 12.05 27.39
N LEU A 353 -14.99 11.09 26.52
CA LEU A 353 -15.97 10.14 26.00
C LEU A 353 -16.39 9.15 27.09
N SER A 354 -15.46 8.69 27.91
CA SER A 354 -15.74 7.77 29.02
C SER A 354 -16.68 8.41 30.05
N GLU A 355 -16.48 9.69 30.35
CA GLU A 355 -17.36 10.50 31.21
C GLU A 355 -18.75 10.70 30.56
N ALA A 356 -18.79 11.10 29.30
CA ALA A 356 -20.06 11.38 28.59
C ALA A 356 -20.92 10.13 28.33
N THR A 357 -20.29 8.95 28.26
CA THR A 357 -20.97 7.66 28.09
C THR A 357 -21.27 6.96 29.41
N GLY A 358 -20.54 7.30 30.48
CA GLY A 358 -20.52 6.55 31.73
C GLY A 358 -19.83 5.18 31.62
N ILE A 359 -19.07 4.95 30.54
CA ILE A 359 -18.40 3.68 30.25
C ILE A 359 -16.88 3.90 30.27
N PRO A 360 -16.15 3.29 31.21
CA PRO A 360 -14.72 3.55 31.35
C PRO A 360 -13.89 3.00 30.17
N GLY A 361 -12.87 3.76 29.77
CA GLY A 361 -11.87 3.34 28.78
C GLY A 361 -12.34 3.43 27.32
N CYS A 362 -13.34 4.25 27.02
CA CYS A 362 -13.79 4.49 25.66
C CYS A 362 -12.76 5.31 24.88
N VAL A 363 -12.50 4.93 23.63
CA VAL A 363 -11.58 5.62 22.72
C VAL A 363 -12.34 5.98 21.44
N SER A 364 -12.05 7.15 20.86
CA SER A 364 -12.63 7.59 19.58
C SER A 364 -11.53 7.93 18.59
N SER A 365 -11.66 7.46 17.34
CA SER A 365 -10.65 7.67 16.29
C SER A 365 -10.81 8.99 15.55
N ASP A 366 -11.98 9.63 15.58
CA ASP A 366 -12.33 10.69 14.62
C ASP A 366 -12.44 12.06 15.30
N LYS A 367 -11.90 13.10 14.65
CA LYS A 367 -11.87 14.49 15.16
C LYS A 367 -13.03 15.34 14.60
N ASP A 368 -13.72 14.86 13.57
CA ASP A 368 -14.81 15.59 12.93
C ASP A 368 -16.08 14.74 12.77
N SER A 369 -17.19 15.37 13.11
CA SER A 369 -18.53 14.83 13.14
C SER A 369 -18.98 14.28 11.78
N SER A 370 -19.11 12.96 11.64
CA SER A 370 -20.08 12.27 10.75
C SER A 370 -19.90 10.75 10.69
N PHE A 371 -18.75 10.21 11.10
CA PHE A 371 -18.46 8.77 10.99
C PHE A 371 -18.62 8.02 12.32
N ILE A 372 -19.01 6.75 12.19
CA ILE A 372 -19.60 5.92 13.27
C ILE A 372 -18.68 4.74 13.53
N HIS A 373 -17.55 5.02 14.15
CA HIS A 373 -16.63 4.01 14.66
C HIS A 373 -16.27 4.38 16.10
N PHE A 374 -16.75 3.59 17.05
CA PHE A 374 -16.43 3.76 18.47
C PHE A 374 -15.62 2.57 18.94
N ILE A 375 -14.60 2.83 19.75
CA ILE A 375 -13.62 1.85 20.17
C ILE A 375 -13.77 1.64 21.68
N GLY A 376 -14.30 0.48 22.09
CA GLY A 376 -14.43 0.08 23.49
C GLY A 376 -13.31 -0.88 23.91
N PRO A 377 -12.94 -0.92 25.21
CA PRO A 377 -11.90 -1.83 25.71
C PRO A 377 -12.41 -3.28 25.81
N THR A 378 -13.72 -3.49 25.84
CA THR A 378 -14.36 -4.81 25.94
C THR A 378 -15.62 -4.90 25.08
N MET A 379 -16.03 -6.13 24.75
CA MET A 379 -17.31 -6.39 24.08
C MET A 379 -18.49 -5.86 24.89
N ALA A 380 -18.44 -6.00 26.22
CA ALA A 380 -19.48 -5.52 27.12
C ALA A 380 -19.63 -3.99 27.07
N ALA A 381 -18.52 -3.25 26.99
CA ALA A 381 -18.54 -1.79 26.81
C ALA A 381 -19.13 -1.39 25.45
N ALA A 382 -18.74 -2.08 24.38
CA ALA A 382 -19.30 -1.87 23.03
C ALA A 382 -20.81 -2.18 22.97
N ALA A 383 -21.24 -3.28 23.59
CA ALA A 383 -22.64 -3.65 23.70
C ALA A 383 -23.43 -2.65 24.56
N ALA A 384 -22.88 -2.21 25.69
CA ALA A 384 -23.51 -1.20 26.54
C ALA A 384 -23.73 0.12 25.79
N MET A 385 -22.77 0.56 24.98
CA MET A 385 -22.94 1.73 24.10
C MET A 385 -24.07 1.54 23.08
N ALA A 386 -24.17 0.37 22.45
CA ALA A 386 -25.23 0.06 21.49
C ALA A 386 -26.63 -0.07 22.15
N ILE A 387 -26.69 -0.63 23.37
CA ILE A 387 -27.92 -0.91 24.14
C ILE A 387 -28.43 0.32 24.88
N SER A 388 -27.60 1.31 25.22
CA SER A 388 -27.97 2.51 26.02
C SER A 388 -29.08 3.39 25.39
N PHE A 389 -29.67 2.94 24.28
CA PHE A 389 -30.84 3.55 23.63
C PHE A 389 -31.96 2.58 23.23
N THR A 390 -32.13 1.40 23.83
CA THR A 390 -33.42 0.68 23.68
C THR A 390 -34.44 1.29 24.64
N PRO A 391 -35.64 1.76 24.21
CA PRO A 391 -36.58 2.50 25.08
C PRO A 391 -37.22 1.70 26.23
N HIS A 392 -36.71 0.52 26.56
CA HIS A 392 -37.15 -0.26 27.70
C HIS A 392 -35.96 -0.99 28.34
N ASN A 393 -35.31 -0.37 29.33
CA ASN A 393 -34.93 -1.12 30.52
C ASN A 393 -34.55 -0.21 31.71
N PRO A 394 -35.11 -0.42 32.92
CA PRO A 394 -34.67 0.23 34.14
C PRO A 394 -33.47 -0.54 34.71
N PHE A 395 -32.28 -0.27 34.21
CA PHE A 395 -31.03 -0.75 34.85
C PHE A 395 -30.29 0.43 35.48
N SER A 396 -30.94 1.07 36.44
CA SER A 396 -30.23 1.70 37.54
C SER A 396 -30.26 0.71 38.71
N LYS A 397 -29.06 0.29 39.15
CA LYS A 397 -28.73 -0.68 40.21
C LYS A 397 -28.54 -2.14 39.77
N LEU A 398 -27.31 -2.45 39.38
CA LEU A 398 -26.67 -3.71 39.75
C LEU A 398 -25.45 -3.36 40.61
N PRO A 399 -25.31 -3.90 41.84
CA PRO A 399 -24.17 -3.62 42.70
C PRO A 399 -22.91 -4.31 42.18
N ILE A 400 -21.80 -3.59 42.31
CA ILE A 400 -20.43 -4.10 42.23
C ILE A 400 -20.25 -5.13 43.36
N SER A 401 -20.50 -6.41 43.10
CA SER A 401 -20.05 -7.54 43.91
C SER A 401 -20.49 -8.87 43.29
N LEU A 402 -19.62 -9.49 42.51
CA LEU A 402 -19.64 -10.94 42.27
C LEU A 402 -18.20 -11.48 42.36
N THR A 403 -17.60 -11.38 43.54
CA THR A 403 -16.59 -12.35 43.98
C THR A 403 -17.32 -13.55 44.56
N ARG A 404 -17.51 -14.60 43.75
CA ARG A 404 -17.76 -15.95 44.28
C ARG A 404 -17.16 -17.02 43.38
N SER A 405 -15.98 -17.49 43.80
CA SER A 405 -15.52 -18.88 43.78
C SER A 405 -16.27 -19.84 42.85
N LEU A 406 -15.69 -20.13 41.69
CA LEU A 406 -15.90 -21.40 41.00
C LEU A 406 -14.68 -22.30 41.29
N LEU A 407 -14.94 -23.34 42.10
CA LEU A 407 -14.06 -24.51 42.22
C LEU A 407 -13.88 -25.16 40.84
N PRO A 408 -12.70 -25.72 40.52
CA PRO A 408 -12.46 -26.38 39.25
C PRO A 408 -13.17 -27.74 39.21
N ILE A 409 -14.12 -27.89 38.28
CA ILE A 409 -14.65 -29.21 37.90
C ILE A 409 -13.63 -29.85 36.96
N THR A 410 -12.92 -30.84 37.48
CA THR A 410 -12.05 -31.75 36.72
C THR A 410 -12.86 -32.62 35.75
N PRO A 411 -12.50 -32.72 34.46
CA PRO A 411 -12.96 -33.83 33.63
C PRO A 411 -12.17 -35.09 33.99
N LYS A 412 -12.88 -36.22 34.23
CA LYS A 412 -12.27 -37.56 34.32
C LYS A 412 -11.60 -37.91 32.98
N PRO A 413 -10.36 -38.44 32.99
CA PRO A 413 -9.69 -38.86 31.76
C PRO A 413 -10.23 -40.20 31.28
N PHE A 414 -10.57 -40.28 30.00
CA PHE A 414 -10.70 -41.57 29.31
C PHE A 414 -9.29 -42.10 28.99
N SER A 415 -9.06 -43.34 29.38
CA SER A 415 -7.79 -44.07 29.27
C SER A 415 -7.57 -44.57 27.84
N LEU A 416 -6.42 -44.22 27.26
CA LEU A 416 -5.79 -45.00 26.18
C LEU A 416 -4.37 -45.36 26.62
N LYS A 417 -4.08 -46.65 26.48
CA LYS A 417 -2.95 -47.36 27.09
C LYS A 417 -1.61 -46.86 26.54
N THR A 418 -0.71 -46.50 27.46
CA THR A 418 0.71 -46.28 27.22
C THR A 418 1.42 -47.61 26.96
N LEU A 419 2.27 -47.64 25.93
CA LEU A 419 3.42 -48.55 25.87
C LEU A 419 4.67 -47.70 26.09
N ASN A 420 5.31 -47.96 27.23
CA ASN A 420 6.68 -47.57 27.58
C ASN A 420 7.65 -48.35 26.66
N PRO A 421 8.88 -47.85 26.40
CA PRO A 421 9.89 -47.84 27.45
C PRO A 421 10.86 -46.66 27.45
N ARG A 422 11.13 -46.15 28.65
CA ARG A 422 12.44 -45.59 29.02
C ARG A 422 13.50 -46.69 28.95
N LYS A 423 14.69 -46.37 28.43
CA LYS A 423 15.95 -46.67 29.11
C LYS A 423 16.96 -45.54 28.92
N THR A 424 17.25 -44.93 30.05
CA THR A 424 18.31 -43.97 30.37
C THR A 424 19.69 -44.51 30.02
N LEU A 425 20.61 -43.68 29.52
CA LEU A 425 22.03 -43.81 29.89
C LEU A 425 22.75 -42.44 29.85
N LYS A 426 23.41 -42.14 30.97
CA LYS A 426 24.37 -41.04 31.18
C LYS A 426 25.68 -41.35 30.47
N PHE A 427 26.34 -40.37 29.86
CA PHE A 427 27.81 -40.34 29.65
C PHE A 427 28.25 -38.86 29.70
N ILE A 428 29.06 -38.44 30.67
CA ILE A 428 30.53 -38.61 30.83
C ILE A 428 31.32 -37.79 29.80
N THR A 429 32.23 -37.00 30.36
CA THR A 429 33.19 -36.07 29.78
C THR A 429 34.34 -36.76 29.04
N LYS A 430 34.85 -36.06 28.00
CA LYS A 430 36.17 -36.16 27.34
C LYS A 430 36.63 -37.51 26.73
N SER A 431 36.79 -37.52 25.40
CA SER A 431 38.07 -37.89 24.73
C SER A 431 38.07 -37.53 23.24
N LYS A 432 39.26 -37.21 22.72
CA LYS A 432 39.60 -36.97 21.31
C LYS A 432 39.54 -38.26 20.47
N SER A 433 39.06 -38.16 19.21
CA SER A 433 39.51 -38.91 18.01
C SER A 433 38.67 -38.40 16.82
N SER A 434 39.22 -37.53 15.97
CA SER A 434 39.86 -37.85 14.67
C SER A 434 38.87 -38.33 13.60
N ASP A 435 38.65 -37.44 12.64
CA ASP A 435 38.43 -37.70 11.21
C ASP A 435 37.34 -38.70 10.84
N LEU A 436 36.08 -38.26 10.77
CA LEU A 436 35.11 -38.68 9.74
C LEU A 436 33.76 -37.93 9.77
N ASP A 437 33.73 -36.58 9.86
CA ASP A 437 32.44 -35.82 9.82
C ASP A 437 32.55 -34.50 9.02
N ASN A 438 33.33 -34.50 7.92
CA ASN A 438 33.56 -33.32 7.08
C ASN A 438 32.81 -33.33 5.74
N ALA A 439 31.55 -33.78 5.75
CA ALA A 439 30.67 -33.57 4.61
C ALA A 439 29.22 -33.42 5.09
N LEU A 440 28.61 -32.26 4.78
CA LEU A 440 27.21 -31.88 5.01
C LEU A 440 26.87 -31.27 6.38
N GLN A 441 27.58 -30.20 6.75
CA GLN A 441 26.92 -29.09 7.45
C GLN A 441 26.79 -27.91 6.48
N LEU A 442 25.57 -27.70 5.97
CA LEU A 442 25.14 -26.38 5.55
C LEU A 442 25.02 -25.52 6.82
N THR A 443 26.16 -25.05 7.32
CA THR A 443 26.20 -23.86 8.16
C THR A 443 25.72 -22.72 7.28
N PHE A 444 24.47 -22.32 7.44
CA PHE A 444 24.05 -20.97 7.11
C PHE A 444 24.99 -20.06 7.89
N HIS A 445 26.00 -19.55 7.19
CA HIS A 445 26.78 -18.45 7.71
C HIS A 445 25.78 -17.31 7.90
N SER A 446 25.57 -16.89 9.14
CA SER A 446 25.16 -15.51 9.41
C SER A 446 26.02 -14.61 8.51
N PRO A 447 25.46 -13.55 7.91
CA PRO A 447 26.28 -12.59 7.20
C PRO A 447 27.41 -12.16 8.15
N ASN A 448 28.66 -12.35 7.72
CA ASN A 448 29.86 -12.02 8.48
C ASN A 448 29.73 -10.62 9.11
N PRO A 449 30.15 -10.41 10.37
CA PRO A 449 30.19 -9.09 11.00
C PRO A 449 31.50 -8.38 10.60
N LEU A 450 31.57 -7.67 9.48
CA LEU A 450 32.88 -7.16 9.00
C LEU A 450 32.94 -5.76 8.38
N SER A 451 31.89 -4.94 8.42
CA SER A 451 32.04 -3.48 8.29
C SER A 451 31.46 -2.79 9.53
N PRO A 452 32.24 -1.94 10.23
CA PRO A 452 31.72 -1.16 11.34
C PRO A 452 30.59 -0.25 10.84
N ASN A 453 29.48 -0.18 11.59
CA ASN A 453 28.38 0.72 11.24
C ASN A 453 28.82 2.19 11.30
N LEU A 454 28.06 3.08 10.66
CA LEU A 454 28.40 4.51 10.57
C LEU A 454 28.69 5.13 11.95
N LYS A 455 27.85 4.84 12.94
CA LYS A 455 27.97 5.39 14.30
C LYS A 455 29.28 4.99 14.97
N SER A 456 29.67 3.72 14.83
CA SER A 456 30.94 3.20 15.36
C SER A 456 32.15 3.85 14.69
N ARG A 457 32.10 4.07 13.36
CA ARG A 457 33.17 4.75 12.62
C ARG A 457 33.32 6.21 13.04
N LEU A 458 32.22 6.92 13.26
CA LEU A 458 32.24 8.30 13.77
C LEU A 458 32.88 8.38 15.15
N HIS A 459 32.51 7.47 16.07
CA HIS A 459 33.13 7.40 17.40
C HIS A 459 34.62 7.02 17.36
N ALA A 460 35.07 6.32 16.31
CA ALA A 460 36.48 6.06 16.06
C ALA A 460 37.25 7.29 15.51
N GLY A 461 36.56 8.42 15.28
CA GLY A 461 37.15 9.66 14.76
C GLY A 461 37.32 9.68 13.25
N GLU A 462 36.66 8.77 12.52
CA GLU A 462 36.70 8.78 11.06
C GLU A 462 35.92 9.97 10.49
N THR A 463 36.40 10.52 9.38
CA THR A 463 35.64 11.45 8.53
C THR A 463 35.03 10.65 7.39
N LEU A 464 33.70 10.64 7.31
CA LEU A 464 32.92 9.87 6.34
C LEU A 464 32.46 10.77 5.19
N TYR A 465 32.60 10.29 3.96
CA TYR A 465 32.23 11.01 2.75
C TYR A 465 31.02 10.40 2.05
N GLY A 466 30.02 11.22 1.72
CA GLY A 466 28.75 10.74 1.19
C GLY A 466 28.25 11.44 -0.08
N LEU A 467 27.19 10.84 -0.63
CA LEU A 467 26.45 11.31 -1.80
C LEU A 467 24.98 11.50 -1.45
N PHE A 468 24.33 12.54 -1.98
CA PHE A 468 22.87 12.65 -2.01
C PHE A 468 22.32 12.01 -3.29
N LEU A 469 21.39 11.08 -3.14
CA LEU A 469 20.72 10.37 -4.22
C LEU A 469 19.29 10.91 -4.38
N LEU A 470 19.13 11.91 -5.25
CA LEU A 470 17.85 12.57 -5.55
C LEU A 470 17.06 11.86 -6.64
N SER A 471 17.71 11.05 -7.50
CA SER A 471 16.99 10.33 -8.56
C SER A 471 16.08 9.21 -8.05
N LEU A 472 16.36 8.70 -6.84
CA LEU A 472 15.86 7.41 -6.32
C LEU A 472 15.95 6.25 -7.34
N SER A 473 16.97 6.28 -8.21
CA SER A 473 17.24 5.19 -9.14
C SER A 473 18.07 4.10 -8.45
N PRO A 474 17.59 2.84 -8.39
CA PRO A 474 18.38 1.75 -7.82
C PRO A 474 19.68 1.50 -8.59
N THR A 475 19.69 1.78 -9.90
CA THR A 475 20.90 1.67 -10.72
C THR A 475 21.93 2.73 -10.34
N LEU A 476 21.51 3.99 -10.13
CA LEU A 476 22.44 5.04 -9.68
C LEU A 476 22.88 4.81 -8.22
N ALA A 477 22.01 4.23 -7.38
CA ALA A 477 22.36 3.81 -6.03
C ALA A 477 23.46 2.72 -6.03
N GLU A 478 23.35 1.71 -6.90
CA GLU A 478 24.37 0.67 -7.07
C GLU A 478 25.70 1.27 -7.54
N ILE A 479 25.67 2.13 -8.56
CA ILE A 479 26.86 2.83 -9.07
C ILE A 479 27.51 3.68 -7.97
N ALA A 480 26.71 4.41 -7.19
CA ALA A 480 27.20 5.19 -6.05
C ALA A 480 27.90 4.31 -5.02
N GLY A 481 27.33 3.16 -4.68
CA GLY A 481 27.96 2.22 -3.75
C GLY A 481 29.28 1.64 -4.28
N LEU A 482 29.35 1.35 -5.58
CA LEU A 482 30.60 0.90 -6.24
C LEU A 482 31.65 2.01 -6.37
N SER A 483 31.25 3.29 -6.26
CA SER A 483 32.16 4.44 -6.37
C SER A 483 33.00 4.68 -5.11
N GLY A 484 32.72 3.98 -4.01
CA GLY A 484 33.50 4.06 -2.77
C GLY A 484 33.05 5.14 -1.79
N TYR A 485 31.82 5.65 -1.90
CA TYR A 485 31.24 6.51 -0.87
C TYR A 485 31.05 5.73 0.45
N ASP A 486 31.31 6.39 1.59
CA ASP A 486 31.12 5.80 2.92
C ASP A 486 29.64 5.65 3.28
N PHE A 487 28.78 6.48 2.71
CA PHE A 487 27.33 6.42 2.84
C PHE A 487 26.63 7.10 1.66
N VAL A 488 25.36 6.76 1.46
CA VAL A 488 24.48 7.43 0.49
C VAL A 488 23.21 7.88 1.21
N VAL A 489 22.88 9.17 1.07
CA VAL A 489 21.62 9.75 1.54
C VAL A 489 20.58 9.57 0.43
N VAL A 490 19.65 8.64 0.63
CA VAL A 490 18.46 8.47 -0.20
C VAL A 490 17.46 9.55 0.16
N ASP A 491 17.26 10.49 -0.75
CA ASP A 491 16.53 11.72 -0.48
C ASP A 491 15.05 11.61 -0.88
N MET A 492 14.16 11.50 0.12
CA MET A 492 12.71 11.52 -0.10
C MET A 492 12.10 12.92 0.08
N GLU A 493 12.89 13.95 0.39
CA GLU A 493 12.41 15.32 0.60
C GLU A 493 12.37 16.12 -0.71
N HIS A 494 13.46 16.08 -1.48
CA HIS A 494 13.54 16.77 -2.77
C HIS A 494 13.63 15.81 -3.95
N GLY A 495 13.85 14.52 -3.71
CA GLY A 495 13.70 13.48 -4.72
C GLY A 495 12.20 13.21 -5.03
N PRO A 496 11.86 12.73 -6.24
CA PRO A 496 10.47 12.57 -6.67
C PRO A 496 9.77 11.32 -6.10
N GLY A 497 10.49 10.47 -5.35
CA GLY A 497 10.06 9.14 -4.95
C GLY A 497 9.64 9.02 -3.48
N GLY A 498 9.17 7.84 -3.10
CA GLY A 498 8.72 7.54 -1.75
C GLY A 498 9.31 6.24 -1.19
N ILE A 499 8.57 5.63 -0.25
CA ILE A 499 8.98 4.38 0.42
C ILE A 499 9.27 3.22 -0.56
N PRO A 500 8.48 2.97 -1.62
CA PRO A 500 8.77 1.89 -2.57
C PRO A 500 10.09 2.09 -3.34
N GLU A 501 10.37 3.31 -3.79
CA GLU A 501 11.59 3.65 -4.53
C GLU A 501 12.81 3.62 -3.61
N ALA A 502 12.68 4.17 -2.40
CA ALA A 502 13.73 4.11 -1.38
C ALA A 502 14.11 2.67 -1.03
N LEU A 503 13.13 1.76 -0.90
CA LEU A 503 13.39 0.33 -0.65
C LEU A 503 14.28 -0.30 -1.73
N ASN A 504 14.05 0.02 -3.00
CA ASN A 504 14.86 -0.52 -4.08
C ASN A 504 16.29 0.05 -4.07
N CYS A 505 16.45 1.33 -3.75
CA CYS A 505 17.77 1.94 -3.54
C CYS A 505 18.51 1.29 -2.36
N LEU A 506 17.83 1.06 -1.24
CA LEU A 506 18.39 0.38 -0.06
C LEU A 506 18.83 -1.05 -0.37
N ARG A 507 18.14 -1.76 -1.28
CA ARG A 507 18.55 -3.09 -1.74
C ARG A 507 19.82 -3.04 -2.59
N ALA A 508 19.91 -2.07 -3.51
CA ALA A 508 21.09 -1.86 -4.34
C ALA A 508 22.33 -1.48 -3.50
N LEU A 509 22.17 -0.57 -2.54
CA LEU A 509 23.23 -0.17 -1.61
C LEU A 509 23.64 -1.32 -0.68
N ALA A 510 22.69 -2.15 -0.23
CA ALA A 510 23.01 -3.34 0.55
C ALA A 510 23.84 -4.36 -0.26
N ALA A 511 23.57 -4.52 -1.57
CA ALA A 511 24.33 -5.41 -2.44
C ALA A 511 25.80 -4.97 -2.61
N THR A 512 26.06 -3.66 -2.53
CA THR A 512 27.40 -3.06 -2.57
C THR A 512 27.99 -2.80 -1.18
N GLN A 513 27.33 -3.27 -0.12
CA GLN A 513 27.72 -3.07 1.29
C GLN A 513 27.89 -1.60 1.69
N THR A 514 27.20 -0.68 1.01
CA THR A 514 27.25 0.75 1.28
C THR A 514 26.14 1.17 2.25
N PRO A 515 26.46 1.79 3.39
CA PRO A 515 25.46 2.32 4.32
C PRO A 515 24.49 3.32 3.67
N ALA A 516 23.20 3.11 3.89
CA ALA A 516 22.15 4.01 3.43
C ALA A 516 21.59 4.86 4.59
N ILE A 517 21.41 6.14 4.33
CA ILE A 517 20.69 7.09 5.19
C ILE A 517 19.43 7.52 4.45
N ILE A 518 18.27 7.55 5.11
CA ILE A 518 17.04 8.09 4.49
C ILE A 518 16.78 9.48 5.03
N ARG A 519 16.72 10.49 4.15
CA ARG A 519 16.17 11.81 4.50
C ARG A 519 14.67 11.80 4.32
N LEU A 520 13.94 12.12 5.39
CA LEU A 520 12.48 12.08 5.41
C LEU A 520 11.86 13.28 4.66
N PRO A 521 10.65 13.15 4.08
CA PRO A 521 9.95 14.28 3.48
C PRO A 521 9.55 15.38 4.48
N GLU A 522 9.31 14.99 5.73
CA GLU A 522 8.94 15.88 6.82
C GLU A 522 9.20 15.18 8.17
N THR A 523 9.42 15.96 9.22
CA THR A 523 9.68 15.45 10.58
C THR A 523 8.37 15.02 11.25
N ASN A 524 7.96 13.77 11.05
CA ASN A 524 6.78 13.21 11.71
C ASN A 524 6.89 11.68 11.97
N PRO A 525 6.09 11.12 12.91
CA PRO A 525 6.20 9.72 13.28
C PRO A 525 5.73 8.73 12.19
N THR A 526 4.92 9.19 11.23
CA THR A 526 4.41 8.34 10.14
C THR A 526 5.51 8.01 9.14
N TRP A 527 6.25 9.01 8.68
CA TRP A 527 7.39 8.83 7.78
C TRP A 527 8.54 8.13 8.48
N ALA A 528 8.89 8.54 9.70
CA ALA A 528 9.94 7.91 10.48
C ALA A 528 9.70 6.40 10.64
N LYS A 529 8.51 5.99 11.08
CA LYS A 529 8.16 4.57 11.23
C LYS A 529 8.32 3.79 9.92
N LYS A 530 7.77 4.30 8.81
CA LYS A 530 7.84 3.61 7.51
C LYS A 530 9.27 3.51 6.99
N ALA A 531 10.07 4.57 7.10
CA ALA A 531 11.46 4.60 6.67
C ALA A 531 12.32 3.64 7.52
N LEU A 532 12.16 3.67 8.85
CA LEU A 532 12.90 2.81 9.76
C LEU A 532 12.60 1.33 9.54
N ASP A 533 11.36 0.97 9.16
CA ASP A 533 10.99 -0.42 8.86
C ASP A 533 11.66 -0.95 7.58
N LEU A 534 12.18 -0.06 6.71
CA LEU A 534 13.02 -0.47 5.58
C LEU A 534 14.42 -0.91 6.02
N GLY A 535 14.88 -0.51 7.20
CA GLY A 535 16.23 -0.83 7.71
C GLY A 535 17.36 -0.01 7.09
N PRO A 536 17.33 1.33 7.10
CA PRO A 536 18.50 2.14 6.82
C PRO A 536 19.49 2.08 8.02
N GLN A 537 20.77 2.40 7.77
CA GLN A 537 21.75 2.61 8.86
C GLN A 537 21.62 3.99 9.51
N GLY A 538 21.03 4.96 8.80
CA GLY A 538 20.75 6.28 9.36
C GLY A 538 19.44 6.87 8.88
N ILE A 539 18.96 7.86 9.63
CA ILE A 539 17.75 8.62 9.31
C ILE A 539 18.02 10.11 9.52
N MET A 540 17.57 10.93 8.59
CA MET A 540 17.75 12.38 8.62
C MET A 540 16.39 13.08 8.65
N PHE A 541 16.22 13.93 9.65
CA PHE A 541 15.02 14.73 9.88
C PHE A 541 15.25 16.16 9.37
N PRO A 542 14.49 16.63 8.37
CA PRO A 542 14.62 18.00 7.86
C PRO A 542 14.06 19.03 8.84
N MET A 543 14.47 20.29 8.67
CA MET A 543 13.87 21.47 9.31
C MET A 543 13.73 21.36 10.85
N ILE A 544 14.80 21.00 11.55
CA ILE A 544 14.83 20.98 13.03
C ILE A 544 15.26 22.34 13.57
N ASP A 545 14.33 23.05 14.21
CA ASP A 545 14.53 24.43 14.67
C ASP A 545 14.63 24.56 16.19
N SER A 546 14.48 23.45 16.92
CA SER A 546 14.47 23.45 18.38
C SER A 546 14.90 22.12 19.03
N PRO A 547 15.42 22.14 20.27
CA PRO A 547 15.72 20.93 21.04
C PRO A 547 14.48 20.05 21.26
N GLU A 548 13.29 20.64 21.39
CA GLU A 548 12.04 19.90 21.55
C GLU A 548 11.67 19.10 20.29
N GLU A 549 11.91 19.66 19.11
CA GLU A 549 11.73 18.96 17.83
C GLU A 549 12.76 17.86 17.63
N ALA A 550 14.01 18.10 18.01
CA ALA A 550 15.05 17.07 18.00
C ALA A 550 14.68 15.90 18.95
N ALA A 551 14.20 16.20 20.16
CA ALA A 551 13.75 15.17 21.10
C ALA A 551 12.56 14.37 20.56
N LYS A 552 11.63 15.01 19.84
CA LYS A 552 10.55 14.32 19.13
C LYS A 552 11.11 13.41 18.03
N ALA A 553 12.03 13.88 17.20
CA ALA A 553 12.67 13.09 16.16
C ALA A 553 13.34 11.82 16.73
N VAL A 554 14.10 11.95 17.82
CA VAL A 554 14.68 10.80 18.54
C VAL A 554 13.59 9.85 19.05
N SER A 555 12.51 10.38 19.63
CA SER A 555 11.40 9.56 20.13
C SER A 555 10.74 8.73 19.03
N TYR A 556 10.74 9.18 17.77
CA TYR A 556 10.18 8.44 16.64
C TYR A 556 11.03 7.23 16.25
N CYS A 557 12.30 7.23 16.63
CA CYS A 557 13.27 6.17 16.34
C CYS A 557 13.34 5.09 17.42
N ARG A 558 12.90 5.39 18.64
CA ARG A 558 12.98 4.50 19.81
C ARG A 558 11.65 3.79 20.10
N PHE A 559 11.70 2.49 20.44
CA PHE A 559 10.53 1.75 20.91
C PHE A 559 10.13 2.19 22.33
N PRO A 560 8.85 2.00 22.74
CA PRO A 560 8.43 2.20 24.12
C PRO A 560 9.27 1.35 25.11
N PRO A 561 9.62 1.88 26.30
CA PRO A 561 9.22 3.18 26.85
C PRO A 561 10.11 4.37 26.45
N ALA A 562 11.21 4.15 25.73
CA ALA A 562 12.19 5.20 25.39
C ALA A 562 11.76 6.10 24.22
N GLY A 563 10.65 5.76 23.54
CA GLY A 563 10.08 6.53 22.44
C GLY A 563 8.70 6.01 22.05
N ILE A 564 8.27 6.37 20.84
CA ILE A 564 6.92 6.08 20.32
C ILE A 564 6.93 5.26 19.02
N ARG A 565 8.06 4.67 18.64
CA ARG A 565 8.15 3.81 17.45
C ARG A 565 7.18 2.63 17.57
N GLY A 566 6.36 2.41 16.53
CA GLY A 566 5.40 1.29 16.51
C GLY A 566 6.10 -0.07 16.43
N THR A 567 5.60 -1.05 17.17
CA THR A 567 6.22 -2.38 17.26
C THR A 567 5.76 -3.28 16.10
N ALA A 568 6.58 -3.40 15.07
CA ALA A 568 6.44 -4.38 13.98
C ALA A 568 7.77 -5.05 13.62
N HIS A 569 8.78 -4.92 14.48
CA HIS A 569 10.15 -5.41 14.22
C HIS A 569 10.24 -6.92 13.99
N THR A 570 9.22 -7.72 14.26
CA THR A 570 9.26 -9.17 14.00
C THR A 570 8.97 -9.54 12.54
N VAL A 571 8.52 -8.58 11.70
CA VAL A 571 8.02 -8.86 10.34
C VAL A 571 8.49 -7.88 9.27
N VAL A 572 9.38 -6.93 9.60
CA VAL A 572 9.83 -5.86 8.68
C VAL A 572 11.26 -6.09 8.20
N ARG A 573 11.67 -5.39 7.13
CA ARG A 573 13.00 -5.57 6.53
C ARG A 573 14.13 -5.22 7.51
N ALA A 574 13.93 -4.23 8.37
CA ALA A 574 14.93 -3.77 9.34
C ALA A 574 15.51 -4.90 10.21
N SER A 575 14.71 -5.89 10.57
CA SER A 575 15.11 -7.07 11.36
C SER A 575 15.31 -8.33 10.51
N CYS A 576 15.54 -8.16 9.20
CA CYS A 576 15.55 -9.25 8.24
C CYS A 576 14.28 -10.11 8.32
N TYR A 577 13.10 -9.48 8.46
CA TYR A 577 11.80 -10.16 8.59
C TYR A 577 11.70 -11.07 9.83
N GLY A 578 12.34 -10.65 10.94
CA GLY A 578 12.39 -11.40 12.19
C GLY A 578 13.48 -12.47 12.25
N ILE A 579 14.34 -12.56 11.23
CA ILE A 579 15.49 -13.48 11.21
C ILE A 579 16.64 -12.94 12.07
N ASP A 580 16.80 -11.62 12.14
CA ASP A 580 17.79 -10.99 13.02
C ASP A 580 17.25 -10.90 14.45
N GLU A 581 17.62 -11.90 15.27
CA GLU A 581 17.29 -11.95 16.70
C GLU A 581 17.98 -10.83 17.50
N GLY A 582 19.08 -10.26 16.99
CA GLY A 582 19.85 -9.18 17.64
C GLY A 582 19.25 -7.79 17.44
N TYR A 583 18.44 -7.60 16.40
CA TYR A 583 17.89 -6.30 16.00
C TYR A 583 17.27 -5.53 17.18
N PHE A 584 16.39 -6.17 17.96
CA PHE A 584 15.68 -5.48 19.04
C PHE A 584 16.61 -5.02 20.18
N SER A 585 17.76 -5.68 20.35
CA SER A 585 18.75 -5.32 21.36
C SER A 585 19.70 -4.23 20.87
N ASN A 586 20.00 -4.20 19.56
CA ASN A 586 21.07 -3.36 19.02
C ASN A 586 20.58 -2.10 18.29
N PHE A 587 19.30 -2.00 17.91
CA PHE A 587 18.82 -0.94 17.02
C PHE A 587 19.14 0.50 17.51
N ALA A 588 19.16 0.72 18.83
CA ALA A 588 19.43 2.03 19.41
C ALA A 588 20.91 2.43 19.31
N ASP A 589 21.80 1.44 19.38
CA ASP A 589 23.25 1.60 19.31
C ASP A 589 23.76 1.65 17.86
N GLU A 590 23.02 1.05 16.93
CA GLU A 590 23.40 0.96 15.51
C GLU A 590 22.80 2.06 14.63
N LEU A 591 21.58 2.53 14.93
CA LEU A 591 20.91 3.54 14.12
C LEU A 591 21.51 4.93 14.34
N LEU A 592 21.94 5.57 13.25
CA LEU A 592 22.40 6.96 13.24
C LEU A 592 21.22 7.93 13.07
N ILE A 593 21.00 8.84 14.03
CA ILE A 593 19.94 9.84 13.97
C ILE A 593 20.52 11.23 13.66
N MET A 594 20.11 11.82 12.54
CA MET A 594 20.57 13.13 12.08
C MET A 594 19.45 14.18 12.14
N CYS A 595 19.76 15.34 12.69
CA CYS A 595 18.88 16.51 12.67
C CYS A 595 19.45 17.56 11.71
N GLN A 596 18.69 17.93 10.68
CA GLN A 596 19.10 18.97 9.74
C GLN A 596 18.71 20.34 10.28
N VAL A 597 19.71 21.18 10.48
CA VAL A 597 19.59 22.56 10.96
C VAL A 597 19.87 23.49 9.78
N GLU A 598 18.83 24.19 9.36
CA GLU A 598 18.85 24.91 8.09
C GLU A 598 17.97 26.16 8.08
N SER A 599 17.56 26.63 9.26
CA SER A 599 16.94 27.94 9.44
C SER A 599 17.80 28.82 10.36
N GLU A 600 17.59 30.14 10.29
CA GLU A 600 18.25 31.08 11.21
C GLU A 600 17.96 30.75 12.68
N GLU A 601 16.74 30.30 12.99
CA GLU A 601 16.33 29.97 14.35
C GLU A 601 16.93 28.66 14.84
N GLY A 602 16.97 27.63 13.99
CA GLY A 602 17.65 26.38 14.28
C GLY A 602 19.17 26.59 14.46
N ALA A 603 19.80 27.40 13.60
CA ALA A 603 21.23 27.69 13.68
C ALA A 603 21.62 28.36 15.00
N LYS A 604 20.78 29.25 15.53
CA LYS A 604 20.96 29.86 16.87
C LYS A 604 20.95 28.85 18.01
N LYS A 605 20.23 27.74 17.84
CA LYS A 605 20.04 26.69 18.85
C LYS A 605 20.81 25.41 18.54
N ALA A 606 21.72 25.42 17.55
CA ALA A 606 22.40 24.21 17.08
C ALA A 606 23.14 23.46 18.19
N GLY A 607 23.77 24.18 19.14
CA GLY A 607 24.42 23.56 20.30
C GLY A 607 23.45 22.86 21.26
N GLU A 608 22.25 23.43 21.46
CA GLU A 608 21.19 22.84 22.30
C GLU A 608 20.54 21.64 21.61
N ILE A 609 20.27 21.74 20.30
CA ILE A 609 19.79 20.64 19.45
C ILE A 609 20.77 19.47 19.50
N SER A 610 22.06 19.77 19.34
CA SER A 610 23.15 18.79 19.44
C SER A 610 23.26 18.12 20.80
N ALA A 611 22.81 18.77 21.88
CA ALA A 611 22.90 18.26 23.24
C ALA A 611 21.76 17.29 23.61
N VAL A 612 20.75 17.16 22.74
CA VAL A 612 19.61 16.25 22.98
C VAL A 612 20.09 14.80 22.92
N ASP A 613 19.76 14.03 23.97
CA ASP A 613 20.08 12.61 24.04
C ASP A 613 19.53 11.85 22.83
N GLY A 614 20.40 11.11 22.14
CA GLY A 614 20.08 10.35 20.93
C GLY A 614 20.22 11.09 19.61
N VAL A 615 20.57 12.39 19.62
CA VAL A 615 20.99 13.08 18.39
C VAL A 615 22.45 12.75 18.10
N ASP A 616 22.70 12.04 17.01
CA ASP A 616 24.05 11.58 16.66
C ASP A 616 24.77 12.56 15.73
N CYS A 617 24.04 13.27 14.87
CA CYS A 617 24.62 14.26 13.96
C CYS A 617 23.73 15.49 13.79
N VAL A 618 24.36 16.66 13.66
CA VAL A 618 23.72 17.90 13.23
C VAL A 618 24.18 18.21 11.81
N GLN A 619 23.25 18.06 10.86
CA GLN A 619 23.47 18.34 9.44
C GLN A 619 23.22 19.82 9.16
N MET A 620 24.24 20.55 8.71
CA MET A 620 24.10 21.95 8.31
C MET A 620 23.59 22.05 6.87
N GLY A 621 22.45 22.72 6.67
CA GLY A 621 21.86 23.02 5.36
C GLY A 621 22.16 24.46 4.90
N PRO A 622 23.28 24.72 4.17
CA PRO A 622 23.69 26.09 3.85
C PRO A 622 22.75 26.81 2.88
N LEU A 623 22.13 26.08 1.94
CA LEU A 623 21.21 26.66 0.95
C LEU A 623 19.94 27.16 1.62
N ASP A 624 19.26 26.32 2.39
CA ASP A 624 18.03 26.70 3.09
C ASP A 624 18.30 27.71 4.21
N LEU A 625 19.47 27.64 4.88
CA LEU A 625 19.86 28.66 5.86
C LEU A 625 19.99 30.03 5.19
N SER A 626 20.65 30.09 4.02
CA SER A 626 20.77 31.33 3.26
C SER A 626 19.40 31.88 2.87
N ALA A 627 18.47 31.02 2.45
CA ALA A 627 17.11 31.39 2.12
C ALA A 627 16.34 31.93 3.35
N SER A 628 16.43 31.26 4.50
CA SER A 628 15.77 31.66 5.75
C SER A 628 16.23 33.04 6.25
N MET A 629 17.49 33.40 5.98
CA MET A 629 18.08 34.69 6.34
C MET A 629 17.84 35.79 5.29
N GLY A 630 17.10 35.50 4.22
CA GLY A 630 16.80 36.44 3.13
C GLY A 630 17.91 36.57 2.07
N TYR A 631 18.86 35.64 2.02
CA TYR A 631 19.98 35.57 1.07
C TYR A 631 19.82 34.37 0.13
N LEU A 632 18.67 34.27 -0.54
CA LEU A 632 18.34 33.15 -1.43
C LEU A 632 19.45 32.89 -2.47
N TRP A 633 19.90 31.63 -2.58
CA TRP A 633 21.01 31.18 -3.45
C TRP A 633 22.39 31.78 -3.14
N ASP A 634 22.58 32.45 -2.00
CA ASP A 634 23.88 33.00 -1.59
C ASP A 634 24.33 32.52 -0.19
N PRO A 635 24.67 31.22 -0.05
CA PRO A 635 25.29 30.68 1.17
C PRO A 635 26.68 31.28 1.47
N GLY A 636 27.32 31.88 0.47
CA GLY A 636 28.60 32.57 0.60
C GLY A 636 28.49 33.95 1.26
N HIS A 637 27.27 34.49 1.40
CA HIS A 637 27.03 35.79 1.99
C HIS A 637 27.66 35.89 3.38
N LYS A 638 28.31 37.03 3.67
CA LYS A 638 29.09 37.23 4.91
C LYS A 638 28.29 36.88 6.17
N LYS A 639 27.03 37.33 6.27
CA LYS A 639 26.17 37.05 7.41
C LYS A 639 25.77 35.58 7.54
N VAL A 640 25.53 34.89 6.41
CA VAL A 640 25.19 33.47 6.41
C VAL A 640 26.38 32.64 6.89
N ARG A 641 27.58 32.96 6.42
CA ARG A 641 28.81 32.32 6.92
C ARG A 641 29.06 32.60 8.40
N GLU A 642 28.80 33.81 8.89
CA GLU A 642 28.89 34.12 10.32
C GLU A 642 27.91 33.29 11.16
N MET A 643 26.68 33.12 10.68
CA MET A 643 25.65 32.27 11.31
C MET A 643 26.05 30.79 11.30
N LEU A 644 26.52 30.25 10.16
CA LEU A 644 27.05 28.89 10.06
C LEU A 644 28.21 28.67 11.04
N ARG A 645 29.18 29.59 11.09
CA ARG A 645 30.32 29.51 12.01
C ARG A 645 29.90 29.55 13.47
N MET A 646 28.82 30.25 13.79
CA MET A 646 28.25 30.26 15.14
C MET A 646 27.60 28.91 15.47
N ALA A 647 26.79 28.36 14.55
CA ALA A 647 26.16 27.05 14.72
C ALA A 647 27.21 25.93 14.86
N GLU A 648 28.24 25.93 14.00
CA GLU A 648 29.40 25.02 14.07
C GLU A 648 30.07 25.05 15.45
N ARG A 649 30.38 26.24 15.96
CA ARG A 649 30.96 26.39 17.31
C ARG A 649 30.06 25.81 18.39
N GLY A 650 28.76 26.07 18.34
CA GLY A 650 27.80 25.55 19.32
C GLY A 650 27.81 24.02 19.38
N VAL A 651 27.83 23.34 18.23
CA VAL A 651 27.89 21.87 18.17
C VAL A 651 29.22 21.33 18.71
N LEU A 652 30.35 21.96 18.32
CA LEU A 652 31.69 21.54 18.76
C LEU A 652 31.91 21.75 20.27
N GLU A 653 31.43 22.85 20.83
CA GLU A 653 31.51 23.15 22.26
C GLU A 653 30.73 22.14 23.08
N THR A 654 29.51 21.78 22.65
CA THR A 654 28.72 20.70 23.28
C THR A 654 29.48 19.37 23.24
N THR A 655 29.98 18.99 22.06
CA THR A 655 30.75 17.74 21.86
C THR A 655 31.97 17.68 22.78
N ALA A 656 32.72 18.78 22.89
CA ALA A 656 33.90 18.88 23.74
C ALA A 656 33.54 18.84 25.24
N ALA A 657 32.44 19.49 25.64
CA ALA A 657 31.95 19.45 27.03
C ALA A 657 31.54 18.03 27.45
N GLY A 658 30.94 17.27 26.54
CA GLY A 658 30.61 15.87 26.76
C GLY A 658 31.82 14.97 26.96
N ALA A 659 32.82 15.11 26.08
CA ALA A 659 34.06 14.33 26.14
C ALA A 659 34.87 14.56 27.43
N ALA A 660 34.69 15.71 28.09
CA ALA A 660 35.37 16.05 29.35
C ALA A 660 34.67 15.51 30.61
N SER A 661 33.46 14.92 30.49
CA SER A 661 32.76 14.30 31.62
C SER A 661 33.23 12.85 31.83
N ASP A 662 33.65 12.52 33.06
CA ASP A 662 34.16 11.18 33.43
C ASP A 662 33.11 10.09 33.16
N GLY A 663 33.24 9.38 32.04
CA GLY A 663 32.31 8.33 31.63
C GLY A 663 32.46 7.79 30.20
N GLY A 664 33.22 8.48 29.32
CA GLY A 664 33.54 7.97 27.98
C GLY A 664 32.40 8.03 26.95
N ALA A 665 31.22 8.55 27.31
CA ALA A 665 30.16 8.86 26.36
C ALA A 665 30.37 10.28 25.79
N VAL A 666 30.46 10.40 24.46
CA VAL A 666 30.48 11.70 23.79
C VAL A 666 29.10 12.34 23.97
N ALA A 667 28.97 13.32 24.87
CA ALA A 667 27.74 14.12 24.93
C ALA A 667 27.78 15.16 23.80
N GLY A 668 26.89 15.04 22.82
CA GLY A 668 26.82 15.92 21.65
C GLY A 668 26.92 15.19 20.32
N GLY A 669 26.06 15.53 19.35
CA GLY A 669 26.13 15.01 17.99
C GLY A 669 27.31 15.55 17.16
N PHE A 670 27.75 14.78 16.17
CA PHE A 670 28.81 15.16 15.23
C PHE A 670 28.34 16.19 14.20
N LEU A 671 29.25 17.05 13.74
CA LEU A 671 28.97 17.95 12.61
C LEU A 671 28.90 17.17 11.29
N ALA A 672 27.80 17.37 10.58
CA ALA A 672 27.56 16.88 9.22
C ALA A 672 27.21 18.04 8.28
N GLY A 673 27.59 17.97 7.01
CA GLY A 673 27.37 19.08 6.08
C GLY A 673 27.53 18.74 4.62
N PHE A 674 27.22 19.72 3.77
CA PHE A 674 27.33 19.62 2.31
C PHE A 674 28.44 20.55 1.80
N ALA A 675 29.39 20.01 1.06
CA ALA A 675 30.49 20.78 0.46
C ALA A 675 29.97 21.65 -0.68
N MET A 676 30.40 22.91 -0.68
CA MET A 676 29.98 23.91 -1.66
C MET A 676 31.20 24.38 -2.48
N PRO A 677 31.01 25.00 -3.67
CA PRO A 677 32.13 25.48 -4.48
C PRO A 677 33.10 26.43 -3.75
N HIS A 678 32.62 27.15 -2.73
CA HIS A 678 33.41 28.08 -1.91
C HIS A 678 33.73 27.53 -0.50
N ASP A 679 33.33 26.29 -0.21
CA ASP A 679 33.53 25.61 1.06
C ASP A 679 33.77 24.11 0.84
N SER A 680 35.03 23.79 0.54
CA SER A 680 35.49 22.46 0.14
C SER A 680 35.38 21.41 1.26
N PRO A 681 35.38 20.11 0.92
CA PRO A 681 35.41 19.04 1.92
C PRO A 681 36.59 19.14 2.89
N GLU A 682 37.77 19.58 2.43
CA GLU A 682 38.96 19.79 3.26
C GLU A 682 38.73 20.91 4.28
N GLN A 683 38.08 22.00 3.85
CA GLN A 683 37.74 23.11 4.73
C GLN A 683 36.70 22.71 5.77
N LEU A 684 35.67 21.96 5.40
CA LEU A 684 34.69 21.39 6.34
C LEU A 684 35.39 20.48 7.37
N LYS A 685 36.22 19.53 6.90
CA LYS A 685 36.99 18.64 7.78
C LYS A 685 37.88 19.42 8.75
N SER A 686 38.58 20.46 8.29
CA SER A 686 39.44 21.29 9.15
C SER A 686 38.68 22.03 10.27
N ARG A 687 37.35 22.17 10.12
CA ARG A 687 36.45 22.76 11.12
C ARG A 687 35.71 21.73 11.96
N GLY A 688 36.05 20.44 11.87
CA GLY A 688 35.51 19.39 12.73
C GLY A 688 34.27 18.67 12.18
N TYR A 689 33.99 18.76 10.88
CA TYR A 689 32.96 17.92 10.26
C TYR A 689 33.45 16.48 10.13
N HIS A 690 32.61 15.55 10.58
CA HIS A 690 32.88 14.10 10.51
C HIS A 690 32.02 13.40 9.47
N MET A 691 30.97 14.05 8.95
CA MET A 691 30.23 13.58 7.78
C MET A 691 30.13 14.68 6.74
N VAL A 692 30.65 14.44 5.54
CA VAL A 692 30.69 15.43 4.47
C VAL A 692 30.08 14.84 3.21
N SER A 693 28.97 15.41 2.76
CA SER A 693 28.40 15.11 1.44
C SER A 693 28.96 16.08 0.41
N GLY A 694 29.38 15.59 -0.76
CA GLY A 694 30.05 16.42 -1.77
C GLY A 694 29.39 16.48 -3.14
N ALA A 695 28.39 15.63 -3.37
CA ALA A 695 27.77 15.50 -4.67
C ALA A 695 26.29 15.13 -4.54
N VAL A 696 25.56 15.44 -5.61
CA VAL A 696 24.22 14.96 -5.87
C VAL A 696 24.25 14.17 -7.16
N ASP A 697 23.69 12.96 -7.16
CA ASP A 697 23.69 12.04 -8.31
C ASP A 697 23.19 12.70 -9.62
N VAL A 698 22.07 13.42 -9.58
CA VAL A 698 21.53 14.13 -10.74
C VAL A 698 22.44 15.29 -11.18
N GLY A 699 23.17 15.90 -10.24
CA GLY A 699 24.17 16.94 -10.53
C GLY A 699 25.41 16.38 -11.23
N CYS A 700 25.81 15.15 -10.91
CA CYS A 700 26.93 14.46 -11.57
C CYS A 700 26.69 14.25 -13.07
N LEU A 701 25.42 14.11 -13.50
CA LEU A 701 25.07 14.04 -14.92
C LEU A 701 25.31 15.36 -15.67
N GLY A 702 25.48 16.48 -14.97
CA GLY A 702 25.87 17.76 -15.57
C GLY A 702 27.19 17.69 -16.33
N ALA A 703 28.13 16.82 -15.89
CA ALA A 703 29.38 16.59 -16.60
C ALA A 703 29.15 16.02 -18.02
N ALA A 704 28.12 15.20 -18.23
CA ALA A 704 27.76 14.71 -19.55
C ALA A 704 27.20 15.84 -20.45
N VAL A 705 26.52 16.82 -19.86
CA VAL A 705 26.06 18.02 -20.61
C VAL A 705 27.27 18.85 -21.05
N ASP A 706 28.26 19.03 -20.19
CA ASP A 706 29.50 19.74 -20.53
C ASP A 706 30.32 19.00 -21.58
N ASP A 707 30.35 17.67 -21.52
CA ASP A 707 30.98 16.83 -22.53
C ASP A 707 30.32 17.02 -23.91
N VAL A 708 28.97 16.99 -23.97
CA VAL A 708 28.22 17.28 -25.21
C VAL A 708 28.48 18.71 -25.70
N ARG A 709 28.59 19.70 -24.80
CA ARG A 709 28.94 21.07 -25.19
C ARG A 709 30.33 21.13 -25.81
N LYS A 710 31.33 20.49 -25.20
CA LYS A 710 32.68 20.39 -25.75
C LYS A 710 32.69 19.69 -27.11
N PHE A 711 31.97 18.57 -27.23
CA PHE A 711 31.82 17.84 -28.50
C PHE A 711 31.24 18.76 -29.59
N LYS A 712 30.15 19.48 -29.31
CA LYS A 712 29.55 20.43 -30.26
C LYS A 712 30.48 21.60 -30.61
N MET A 713 31.19 22.18 -29.63
CA MET A 713 32.13 23.29 -29.87
C MET A 713 33.35 22.83 -30.68
N SER A 714 33.84 21.60 -30.49
CA SER A 714 34.93 21.05 -31.29
C SER A 714 34.57 20.89 -32.77
N LEU A 715 33.29 20.66 -33.07
CA LEU A 715 32.77 20.59 -34.44
C LEU A 715 32.62 21.97 -35.10
N ILE A 716 32.50 23.04 -34.29
CA ILE A 716 32.39 24.43 -34.79
C ILE A 716 33.77 25.04 -34.99
N ASN A 717 34.73 24.77 -34.09
CA ASN A 717 36.09 25.27 -34.23
C ASN A 717 36.93 24.47 -35.24
N GLY A 718 36.44 23.32 -35.72
CA GLY A 718 37.10 22.52 -36.75
C GLY A 718 36.90 23.03 -38.19
N SER A 719 36.23 24.16 -38.41
CA SER A 719 36.00 24.71 -39.75
C SER A 719 36.86 25.92 -40.14
N ASP A 720 37.69 26.45 -39.24
CA ASP A 720 38.47 27.69 -39.51
C ASP A 720 40.01 27.54 -39.42
N ASP A 721 40.56 26.35 -39.15
CA ASP A 721 42.02 26.13 -39.07
C ASP A 721 42.54 25.18 -40.17
N GLU A 722 42.13 25.38 -41.42
CA GLU A 722 43.00 25.04 -42.56
C GLU A 722 43.78 26.31 -42.95
N LEU A 723 44.99 26.48 -42.39
CA LEU A 723 46.19 27.10 -43.00
C LEU A 723 47.22 27.45 -41.90
N ASP A 724 47.96 26.47 -41.37
CA ASP A 724 49.43 26.56 -41.32
C ASP A 724 50.07 25.20 -41.02
N HIS A 725 51.23 24.99 -41.63
CA HIS A 725 51.94 23.74 -41.75
C HIS A 725 52.67 23.30 -40.46
N GLY A 726 52.64 21.99 -40.18
CA GLY A 726 53.91 21.26 -40.05
C GLY A 726 54.14 20.40 -38.80
N LYS A 727 54.22 19.09 -39.08
CA LYS A 727 55.06 18.04 -38.46
C LYS A 727 54.54 17.27 -37.24
N ASP A 728 54.45 15.96 -37.50
CA ASP A 728 54.73 14.79 -36.65
C ASP A 728 53.90 14.69 -35.34
N SER A 729 53.08 13.67 -35.13
CA SER A 729 53.37 12.24 -35.28
C SER A 729 52.11 11.42 -34.95
N ASP A 730 52.01 10.26 -35.60
CA ASP A 730 51.06 9.19 -35.29
C ASP A 730 51.15 8.72 -33.83
N GLU A 731 49.99 8.35 -33.25
CA GLU A 731 49.70 7.04 -32.62
C GLU A 731 48.79 7.12 -31.38
N LYS A 732 47.83 6.18 -31.39
CA LYS A 732 47.13 5.54 -30.25
C LYS A 732 46.13 6.37 -29.45
N TYR A 733 44.86 6.11 -29.73
CA TYR A 733 43.77 6.33 -28.77
C TYR A 733 42.94 5.06 -28.59
N TRP A 734 43.55 4.02 -28.02
CA TRP A 734 42.90 2.87 -27.36
C TRP A 734 43.89 2.21 -26.39
N SER A 735 43.87 2.65 -25.12
CA SER A 735 44.31 1.99 -23.87
C SER A 735 44.48 3.11 -22.83
N GLU A 736 43.90 3.13 -21.64
CA GLU A 736 43.36 2.09 -20.74
C GLU A 736 42.07 2.56 -20.06
#